data_AF-A0A0N9NFD3-F1
#
_entry.id   AF-A0A0N9NFD3-F1
#
_cell.length_a   1.000
_cell.length_b   1.000
_cell.length_c   1.000
_cell.angle_alpha   90.00
_cell.angle_beta   90.00
_cell.angle_gamma   90.00
#
_symmetry.space_group_name_H-M   'P 1'
#
loop_
_entity.id
_entity.type
_entity.pdbx_description
1 polymer ?
#
loop_
_entity_poly.entity_id
_entity_poly.type
_entity_poly.pdbx_seq_one_letter_code
_entity_poly.pdbx_strand_id
1 'polypeptide(L)'
;MANDADHGREPDLPPEPPTEEFGRQPPQDQQAEQSVLGGMMLSKDAIADVLERIRPGDFYKPAHQAVYDAILELYGKGEPADAVTVAAELERKGELRKVGGAPYLHTLISTVPTAANAGYYAEIVGEKSILRRLVEAGTRIVQYGYAGADGQDVAEVVDRAQAEIYEVTERRTTEDYVALEELLQPTLDELDSIASRGGLSLGVPTGFKDLDELTNGLHPGQMIIVAARPGVGKALSLDTPLPTPTGWTTMGRVAKGDKLLGPDGRPTTVVETTDVMTRRPCFQVEFDDGAVIVADEQHQWAVEIDGEQRVVTTDELQLYGGRANITNTKPLELPYRPLAYGPYTVGALAGMAYDDPEIGARIEAEGPVDVMTLMTDLGGRIPHEYLRGSVSQRRALLAGILDSRARVDDDGWITVPAATNHMSSVVGDLAAGLGYRFRRASSGWVRLNAPDEVFTVFDKAQRHKELRGSVRARRVVSVRAIPSVPVRCVQVDNIRHLYLAGEAMIPTHNSTLAMDWLRSASIHHGLTSAMFSLEMSKTEIVMRLLSAEAKVKLGDMRSGKMSDDDWSRLARRMGEITDAPLFIDDSPNLTMMEIRAKARRLKQKHDLKLVVIDYMQLMTSGKKVESRQQEVSEFSRSIKLLAKELEVPVVAISQLNRGPEQRTDKKPQVSDLRESGCLPASTRILRADTGAQVTIGELLETGERPLVWSLDERMRMVARPMTNVFSTGEKEVFRVRMASGRVVEATGNHPLMTVDGWVPLEELSVGSRIAAPHTVPEPAATTTMAEHELVMLAHTIGDGSCVKRQPIRYASIDEQNLAAVGAAASGFGITAVRDEHPQARVVTLRLPSPYRLTHGRRNPIAAWLDELGLFGLRSYEKFIPATVFGLSNAQIGLFLSHLWATDGSVRWDDKAHMARIYYATTSRRLADDVVQLLARLGVYARISAANKAGYRTCWHVVISGVEAQLRFLTEAGVYGERSVGAAEVLEKLADVTANTNSDTVPQEVWNRVRDLLAEQRMTHRGFASEMGTQFCGAAMWKRSPSRSRLARVAKVLHDADIEMLATNDVYWDKIVAIDSVGVQEVFDATVPGTHNFVADGITVHNSLEQDADMVILLHRPDSIERDDPRAGEADIIVGKHRNGPTATITVAHQLHLSRFVDMARG
;
A
#
# COMPACT_ATOMS: atom_id res chain seq x y z
N MET A 1 0.16 -57.95 50.41
CA MET A 1 1.44 -58.59 50.03
C MET A 1 1.28 -59.11 48.60
N ALA A 2 2.39 -59.28 47.88
CA ALA A 2 2.40 -59.63 46.46
C ALA A 2 1.83 -61.01 46.16
N ASN A 3 1.56 -61.28 44.88
CA ASN A 3 1.55 -62.63 44.33
C ASN A 3 2.07 -62.58 42.88
N ASP A 4 3.22 -63.22 42.65
CA ASP A 4 3.71 -63.66 41.35
C ASP A 4 3.34 -65.13 41.13
N ALA A 5 3.02 -65.52 39.89
CA ALA A 5 3.37 -66.84 39.32
C ALA A 5 2.96 -66.94 37.83
N ASP A 6 3.94 -66.81 36.94
CA ASP A 6 4.28 -67.71 35.81
C ASP A 6 3.16 -68.34 34.93
N HIS A 7 3.19 -68.07 33.61
CA HIS A 7 3.44 -69.10 32.56
C HIS A 7 3.16 -68.63 31.10
N GLY A 8 4.00 -69.13 30.17
CA GLY A 8 3.58 -69.46 28.79
C GLY A 8 4.06 -68.55 27.64
N ARG A 9 4.83 -69.11 26.71
CA ARG A 9 5.16 -68.53 25.39
C ARG A 9 4.67 -69.45 24.26
N GLU A 10 4.18 -68.83 23.19
CA GLU A 10 4.12 -69.21 21.76
C GLU A 10 2.71 -69.03 21.14
N PRO A 11 2.59 -68.74 19.82
CA PRO A 11 3.58 -68.20 18.86
C PRO A 11 3.12 -66.91 18.15
N ASP A 12 4.02 -66.26 17.41
CA ASP A 12 3.71 -65.10 16.55
C ASP A 12 2.78 -65.45 15.39
N LEU A 13 1.72 -64.64 15.20
CA LEU A 13 0.99 -64.52 13.95
C LEU A 13 1.48 -63.27 13.20
N PRO A 14 1.71 -63.31 11.87
CA PRO A 14 2.12 -62.14 11.12
C PRO A 14 1.01 -61.08 11.12
N PRO A 15 1.34 -59.78 11.12
CA PRO A 15 0.33 -58.71 11.13
C PRO A 15 -0.50 -58.73 9.84
N GLU A 16 -1.83 -58.70 9.98
CA GLU A 16 -2.73 -58.54 8.84
C GLU A 16 -2.48 -57.18 8.16
N PRO A 17 -2.53 -57.11 6.82
CA PRO A 17 -2.47 -55.84 6.11
C PRO A 17 -3.72 -55.00 6.41
N PRO A 18 -3.62 -53.66 6.41
CA PRO A 18 -4.75 -52.79 6.73
C PRO A 18 -5.89 -53.00 5.73
N THR A 19 -7.10 -53.21 6.25
CA THR A 19 -8.30 -53.45 5.45
C THR A 19 -8.77 -52.18 4.73
N GLU A 20 -8.73 -52.21 3.39
CA GLU A 20 -9.40 -51.21 2.55
C GLU A 20 -10.93 -51.41 2.57
N GLU A 21 -11.66 -50.64 3.38
CA GLU A 21 -13.11 -50.45 3.20
C GLU A 21 -13.53 -48.97 3.38
N PHE A 22 -13.20 -48.12 2.40
CA PHE A 22 -13.92 -46.85 2.18
C PHE A 22 -15.30 -47.10 1.52
N GLY A 23 -16.05 -48.07 2.02
CA GLY A 23 -17.30 -48.59 1.45
C GLY A 23 -18.58 -47.87 1.89
N ARG A 24 -18.52 -46.60 2.31
CA ARG A 24 -19.70 -45.83 2.72
C ARG A 24 -20.22 -44.96 1.57
N GLN A 25 -21.46 -45.17 1.15
CA GLN A 25 -22.14 -44.25 0.24
C GLN A 25 -22.24 -42.85 0.88
N PRO A 26 -22.08 -41.76 0.11
CA PRO A 26 -22.31 -40.42 0.61
C PRO A 26 -23.73 -40.24 1.17
N PRO A 27 -23.93 -39.40 2.21
CA PRO A 27 -25.26 -39.12 2.75
C PRO A 27 -26.25 -38.64 1.68
N GLN A 28 -27.35 -39.37 1.53
CA GLN A 28 -28.43 -39.15 0.57
C GLN A 28 -29.76 -39.66 1.14
N ASP A 29 -30.87 -39.13 0.65
CA ASP A 29 -32.21 -39.72 0.86
C ASP A 29 -33.02 -39.60 -0.44
N GLN A 30 -33.03 -40.67 -1.23
CA GLN A 30 -33.67 -40.64 -2.54
C GLN A 30 -35.20 -40.56 -2.44
N GLN A 31 -35.81 -41.03 -1.35
CA GLN A 31 -37.25 -40.99 -1.18
C GLN A 31 -37.71 -39.58 -0.78
N ALA A 32 -36.92 -38.88 0.05
CA ALA A 32 -37.13 -37.46 0.33
C ALA A 32 -36.96 -36.63 -0.95
N GLU A 33 -35.88 -36.81 -1.73
CA GLU A 33 -35.68 -36.09 -3.00
C GLU A 33 -36.85 -36.29 -3.99
N GLN A 34 -37.36 -37.51 -4.12
CA GLN A 34 -38.52 -37.80 -4.98
C GLN A 34 -39.81 -37.15 -4.46
N SER A 35 -40.00 -37.14 -3.14
CA SER A 35 -41.18 -36.53 -2.48
C SER A 35 -41.16 -34.99 -2.55
N VAL A 36 -39.97 -34.38 -2.56
CA VAL A 36 -39.80 -32.94 -2.82
C VAL A 36 -40.24 -32.60 -4.24
N LEU A 37 -39.63 -33.23 -5.25
CA LEU A 37 -39.91 -32.89 -6.67
C LEU A 37 -41.37 -33.17 -7.06
N GLY A 38 -41.92 -34.30 -6.62
CA GLY A 38 -43.32 -34.60 -6.85
C GLY A 38 -44.26 -33.64 -6.10
N GLY A 39 -43.90 -33.21 -4.88
CA GLY A 39 -44.69 -32.26 -4.09
C GLY A 39 -44.74 -30.87 -4.75
N MET A 40 -43.60 -30.41 -5.26
CA MET A 40 -43.48 -29.21 -6.09
C MET A 40 -44.33 -29.29 -7.36
N MET A 41 -44.36 -30.46 -8.04
CA MET A 41 -45.22 -30.68 -9.22
C MET A 41 -46.72 -30.85 -8.91
N LEU A 42 -47.09 -30.96 -7.63
CA LEU A 42 -48.49 -31.09 -7.17
C LEU A 42 -49.07 -29.79 -6.61
N SER A 43 -48.25 -28.88 -6.08
CA SER A 43 -48.71 -27.61 -5.53
C SER A 43 -47.71 -26.47 -5.74
N LYS A 44 -48.23 -25.31 -6.15
CA LYS A 44 -47.45 -24.08 -6.27
C LYS A 44 -46.89 -23.61 -4.92
N ASP A 45 -47.61 -23.83 -3.83
CA ASP A 45 -47.19 -23.41 -2.49
C ASP A 45 -45.99 -24.25 -2.01
N ALA A 46 -45.99 -25.55 -2.36
CA ALA A 46 -44.86 -26.44 -2.11
C ALA A 46 -43.58 -26.02 -2.86
N ILE A 47 -43.68 -25.30 -3.98
CA ILE A 47 -42.50 -24.74 -4.66
C ILE A 47 -41.87 -23.63 -3.80
N ALA A 48 -42.67 -22.75 -3.21
CA ALA A 48 -42.19 -21.67 -2.34
C ALA A 48 -41.54 -22.25 -1.07
N ASP A 49 -42.21 -23.16 -0.37
CA ASP A 49 -41.68 -23.80 0.85
C ASP A 49 -40.33 -24.51 0.60
N VAL A 50 -40.16 -25.14 -0.56
CA VAL A 50 -38.92 -25.85 -0.90
C VAL A 50 -37.81 -24.88 -1.35
N LEU A 51 -38.15 -23.80 -2.07
CA LEU A 51 -37.20 -22.76 -2.50
C LEU A 51 -36.49 -22.10 -1.32
N GLU A 52 -37.17 -21.90 -0.19
CA GLU A 52 -36.56 -21.37 1.03
C GLU A 52 -35.50 -22.30 1.65
N ARG A 53 -35.62 -23.62 1.43
CA ARG A 53 -34.95 -24.65 2.23
C ARG A 53 -33.77 -25.34 1.56
N ILE A 54 -33.78 -25.46 0.23
CA ILE A 54 -32.72 -26.12 -0.56
C ILE A 54 -32.40 -25.37 -1.86
N ARG A 55 -31.31 -25.77 -2.51
CA ARG A 55 -30.82 -25.29 -3.81
C ARG A 55 -30.59 -26.47 -4.76
N PRO A 56 -30.37 -26.24 -6.07
CA PRO A 56 -30.18 -27.34 -7.03
C PRO A 56 -29.04 -28.28 -6.63
N GLY A 57 -27.92 -27.75 -6.11
CA GLY A 57 -26.78 -28.55 -5.65
C GLY A 57 -27.01 -29.45 -4.43
N ASP A 58 -28.15 -29.34 -3.73
CA ASP A 58 -28.42 -30.14 -2.54
C ASP A 58 -28.89 -31.58 -2.87
N PHE A 59 -29.53 -31.79 -4.01
CA PHE A 59 -29.91 -33.13 -4.48
C PHE A 59 -28.66 -33.96 -4.82
N TYR A 60 -28.62 -35.20 -4.35
CA TYR A 60 -27.54 -36.14 -4.65
C TYR A 60 -27.57 -36.64 -6.11
N LYS A 61 -28.76 -36.76 -6.71
CA LYS A 61 -28.92 -37.22 -8.10
C LYS A 61 -28.94 -36.03 -9.08
N PRO A 62 -28.02 -35.94 -10.07
CA PRO A 62 -28.07 -34.91 -11.12
C PRO A 62 -29.39 -34.90 -11.91
N ALA A 63 -30.04 -36.05 -12.06
CA ALA A 63 -31.37 -36.13 -12.66
C ALA A 63 -32.45 -35.37 -11.85
N HIS A 64 -32.33 -35.32 -10.53
CA HIS A 64 -33.23 -34.57 -9.66
C HIS A 64 -32.92 -33.06 -9.69
N GLN A 65 -31.64 -32.69 -9.80
CA GLN A 65 -31.20 -31.31 -10.01
C GLN A 65 -31.85 -30.71 -11.27
N ALA A 66 -31.73 -31.40 -12.41
CA ALA A 66 -32.31 -30.95 -13.67
C ALA A 66 -33.85 -30.79 -13.62
N VAL A 67 -34.56 -31.70 -12.92
CA VAL A 67 -36.02 -31.58 -12.71
C VAL A 67 -36.35 -30.38 -11.82
N TYR A 68 -35.58 -30.15 -10.75
CA TYR A 68 -35.72 -28.98 -9.88
C TYR A 68 -35.51 -27.67 -10.65
N ASP A 69 -34.45 -27.56 -11.44
CA ASP A 69 -34.14 -26.38 -12.27
C ASP A 69 -35.23 -26.10 -13.31
N ALA A 70 -35.83 -27.15 -13.91
CA ALA A 70 -36.96 -26.99 -14.83
C ALA A 70 -38.23 -26.50 -14.11
N ILE A 71 -38.51 -26.99 -12.90
CA ILE A 71 -39.62 -26.50 -12.06
C ILE A 71 -39.42 -25.03 -11.69
N LEU A 72 -38.21 -24.64 -11.26
CA LEU A 72 -37.91 -23.25 -10.90
C LEU A 72 -37.97 -22.30 -12.10
N GLU A 73 -37.51 -22.72 -13.29
CA GLU A 73 -37.60 -21.87 -14.49
C GLU A 73 -39.05 -21.63 -14.93
N LEU A 74 -39.92 -22.65 -14.85
CA LEU A 74 -41.35 -22.49 -15.12
C LEU A 74 -42.02 -21.58 -14.08
N TYR A 75 -41.73 -21.81 -12.78
CA TYR A 75 -42.23 -20.98 -11.70
C TYR A 75 -41.82 -19.50 -11.84
N GLY A 76 -40.55 -19.24 -12.20
CA GLY A 76 -40.02 -17.89 -12.44
C GLY A 76 -40.63 -17.18 -13.67
N LYS A 77 -41.10 -17.93 -14.68
CA LYS A 77 -41.92 -17.40 -15.79
C LYS A 77 -43.39 -17.16 -15.40
N GLY A 78 -43.82 -17.61 -14.23
CA GLY A 78 -45.22 -17.62 -13.81
C GLY A 78 -46.07 -18.74 -14.45
N GLU A 79 -45.42 -19.72 -15.10
CA GLU A 79 -46.07 -20.87 -15.72
C GLU A 79 -46.34 -21.97 -14.67
N PRO A 80 -47.41 -22.78 -14.80
CA PRO A 80 -47.62 -23.92 -13.92
C PRO A 80 -46.53 -24.97 -14.15
N ALA A 81 -45.94 -25.49 -13.08
CA ALA A 81 -44.87 -26.49 -13.12
C ALA A 81 -45.40 -27.89 -12.77
N ASP A 82 -46.20 -28.46 -13.66
CA ASP A 82 -46.72 -29.84 -13.57
C ASP A 82 -45.87 -30.84 -14.38
N ALA A 83 -46.15 -32.15 -14.29
CA ALA A 83 -45.38 -33.16 -15.01
C ALA A 83 -45.42 -33.04 -16.56
N VAL A 84 -46.38 -32.32 -17.14
CA VAL A 84 -46.48 -32.14 -18.61
C VAL A 84 -45.62 -30.96 -19.06
N THR A 85 -45.74 -29.84 -18.36
CA THR A 85 -44.95 -28.62 -18.58
C THR A 85 -43.47 -28.83 -18.26
N VAL A 86 -43.15 -29.50 -17.14
CA VAL A 86 -41.78 -29.89 -16.76
C VAL A 86 -41.19 -30.88 -17.78
N ALA A 87 -41.99 -31.81 -18.33
CA ALA A 87 -41.52 -32.68 -19.42
C ALA A 87 -41.17 -31.88 -20.68
N ALA A 88 -42.02 -30.93 -21.08
CA ALA A 88 -41.80 -30.10 -22.26
C ALA A 88 -40.55 -29.19 -22.11
N GLU A 89 -40.34 -28.61 -20.93
CA GLU A 89 -39.16 -27.79 -20.63
C GLU A 89 -37.87 -28.64 -20.64
N LEU A 90 -37.90 -29.84 -20.04
CA LEU A 90 -36.77 -30.77 -20.09
C LEU A 90 -36.52 -31.33 -21.50
N GLU A 91 -37.53 -31.45 -22.35
CA GLU A 91 -37.35 -31.83 -23.76
C GLU A 91 -36.76 -30.69 -24.58
N ARG A 92 -37.19 -29.43 -24.34
CA ARG A 92 -36.61 -28.21 -24.91
C ARG A 92 -35.11 -28.08 -24.60
N LYS A 93 -34.69 -28.46 -23.39
CA LYS A 93 -33.27 -28.49 -22.96
C LYS A 93 -32.51 -29.75 -23.43
N GLY A 94 -33.17 -30.74 -24.03
CA GLY A 94 -32.56 -32.02 -24.42
C GLY A 94 -32.21 -32.95 -23.26
N GLU A 95 -32.79 -32.74 -22.08
CA GLU A 95 -32.47 -33.43 -20.83
C GLU A 95 -33.51 -34.46 -20.41
N LEU A 96 -34.72 -34.43 -21.00
CA LEU A 96 -35.82 -35.35 -20.68
C LEU A 96 -35.40 -36.83 -20.68
N ARG A 97 -34.51 -37.24 -21.58
CA ARG A 97 -33.97 -38.62 -21.62
C ARG A 97 -33.00 -38.93 -20.48
N LYS A 98 -32.23 -37.94 -20.00
CA LYS A 98 -31.28 -38.10 -18.88
C LYS A 98 -32.00 -38.27 -17.54
N VAL A 99 -33.17 -37.65 -17.36
CA VAL A 99 -33.96 -37.74 -16.13
C VAL A 99 -34.85 -38.99 -16.03
N GLY A 100 -34.91 -39.84 -17.07
CA GLY A 100 -35.76 -41.05 -17.11
C GLY A 100 -37.05 -40.90 -17.93
N GLY A 101 -37.24 -39.80 -18.65
CA GLY A 101 -38.41 -39.55 -19.51
C GLY A 101 -39.66 -39.11 -18.76
N ALA A 102 -40.69 -38.71 -19.52
CA ALA A 102 -41.98 -38.28 -18.95
C ALA A 102 -42.63 -39.29 -17.97
N PRO A 103 -42.53 -40.62 -18.14
CA PRO A 103 -43.03 -41.57 -17.14
C PRO A 103 -42.38 -41.43 -15.76
N TYR A 104 -41.12 -40.96 -15.68
CA TYR A 104 -40.46 -40.75 -14.40
C TYR A 104 -41.07 -39.58 -13.62
N LEU A 105 -41.47 -38.49 -14.29
CA LEU A 105 -42.12 -37.35 -13.63
C LEU A 105 -43.48 -37.73 -13.02
N HIS A 106 -44.27 -38.56 -13.71
CA HIS A 106 -45.49 -39.14 -13.13
C HIS A 106 -45.20 -40.10 -11.97
N THR A 107 -44.05 -40.79 -11.98
CA THR A 107 -43.60 -41.62 -10.86
C THR A 107 -43.28 -40.74 -9.65
N LEU A 108 -42.54 -39.63 -9.83
CA LEU A 108 -42.24 -38.66 -8.77
C LEU A 108 -43.51 -38.13 -8.10
N ILE A 109 -44.52 -37.73 -8.88
CA ILE A 109 -45.85 -37.33 -8.36
C ILE A 109 -46.50 -38.45 -7.55
N SER A 110 -46.44 -39.70 -8.04
CA SER A 110 -47.07 -40.86 -7.40
C SER A 110 -46.40 -41.30 -6.10
N THR A 111 -45.14 -40.91 -5.86
CA THR A 111 -44.39 -41.20 -4.63
C THR A 111 -44.78 -40.30 -3.46
N VAL A 112 -45.39 -39.14 -3.71
CA VAL A 112 -45.68 -38.11 -2.70
C VAL A 112 -46.89 -38.49 -1.85
N PRO A 113 -46.78 -38.61 -0.52
CA PRO A 113 -47.94 -38.88 0.33
C PRO A 113 -48.89 -37.67 0.43
N THR A 114 -48.33 -36.46 0.58
CA THR A 114 -49.06 -35.18 0.64
C THR A 114 -48.13 -34.03 0.21
N ALA A 115 -48.57 -33.17 -0.71
CA ALA A 115 -47.76 -32.03 -1.18
C ALA A 115 -47.38 -31.02 -0.07
N ALA A 116 -48.26 -30.85 0.94
CA ALA A 116 -48.01 -29.98 2.09
C ALA A 116 -46.79 -30.38 2.95
N ASN A 117 -46.27 -31.60 2.79
CA ASN A 117 -45.08 -32.05 3.51
C ASN A 117 -43.78 -31.83 2.71
N ALA A 118 -43.83 -31.21 1.53
CA ALA A 118 -42.66 -30.99 0.67
C ALA A 118 -41.53 -30.23 1.40
N GLY A 119 -41.86 -29.21 2.21
CA GLY A 119 -40.90 -28.46 3.02
C GLY A 119 -40.16 -29.33 4.05
N TYR A 120 -40.85 -30.30 4.66
CA TYR A 120 -40.24 -31.27 5.60
C TYR A 120 -39.30 -32.26 4.88
N TYR A 121 -39.69 -32.75 3.69
CA TYR A 121 -38.80 -33.58 2.88
C TYR A 121 -37.58 -32.78 2.36
N ALA A 122 -37.75 -31.49 2.07
CA ALA A 122 -36.64 -30.62 1.67
C ALA A 122 -35.66 -30.37 2.82
N GLU A 123 -36.14 -30.27 4.06
CA GLU A 123 -35.28 -30.21 5.25
C GLU A 123 -34.38 -31.45 5.35
N ILE A 124 -34.93 -32.66 5.14
CA ILE A 124 -34.17 -33.92 5.10
C ILE A 124 -33.11 -33.89 3.98
N VAL A 125 -33.46 -33.44 2.77
CA VAL A 125 -32.50 -33.31 1.64
C VAL A 125 -31.38 -32.33 1.99
N GLY A 126 -31.71 -31.18 2.59
CA GLY A 126 -30.75 -30.18 3.06
C GLY A 126 -29.81 -30.72 4.14
N GLU A 127 -30.31 -31.49 5.11
CA GLU A 127 -29.46 -32.18 6.09
C GLU A 127 -28.49 -33.16 5.44
N LYS A 128 -28.94 -33.98 4.48
CA LYS A 128 -28.06 -34.90 3.77
C LYS A 128 -27.02 -34.17 2.93
N SER A 129 -27.38 -33.04 2.32
CA SER A 129 -26.44 -32.16 1.61
C SER A 129 -25.33 -31.62 2.53
N ILE A 130 -25.69 -31.09 3.71
CA ILE A 130 -24.70 -30.62 4.71
C ILE A 130 -23.77 -31.76 5.14
N LEU A 131 -24.31 -32.93 5.45
CA LEU A 131 -23.51 -34.11 5.82
C LEU A 131 -22.60 -34.58 4.68
N ARG A 132 -23.04 -34.49 3.43
CA ARG A 132 -22.24 -34.82 2.24
C ARG A 132 -21.10 -33.81 2.03
N ARG A 133 -21.39 -32.51 2.10
CA ARG A 133 -20.38 -31.43 2.04
C ARG A 133 -19.35 -31.55 3.17
N LEU A 134 -19.77 -31.97 4.37
CA LEU A 134 -18.85 -32.25 5.49
C LEU A 134 -17.90 -33.42 5.20
N VAL A 135 -18.38 -34.49 4.56
CA VAL A 135 -17.52 -35.61 4.11
C VAL A 135 -16.53 -35.17 3.03
N GLU A 136 -16.96 -34.34 2.08
CA GLU A 136 -16.11 -33.78 1.02
C GLU A 136 -15.03 -32.84 1.56
N ALA A 137 -15.38 -31.92 2.47
CA ALA A 137 -14.43 -31.05 3.16
C ALA A 137 -13.46 -31.87 4.02
N GLY A 138 -13.94 -32.87 4.77
CA GLY A 138 -13.09 -33.80 5.52
C GLY A 138 -12.08 -34.53 4.63
N THR A 139 -12.50 -34.96 3.44
CA THR A 139 -11.62 -35.60 2.44
C THR A 139 -10.57 -34.61 1.92
N ARG A 140 -10.95 -33.35 1.62
CA ARG A 140 -10.00 -32.30 1.21
C ARG A 140 -8.99 -31.95 2.31
N ILE A 141 -9.43 -31.86 3.57
CA ILE A 141 -8.56 -31.61 4.72
C ILE A 141 -7.54 -32.74 4.93
N VAL A 142 -7.96 -34.00 4.76
CA VAL A 142 -7.04 -35.14 4.78
C VAL A 142 -6.02 -35.05 3.63
N GLN A 143 -6.45 -34.66 2.43
CA GLN A 143 -5.53 -34.42 1.30
C GLN A 143 -4.52 -33.30 1.58
N TYR A 144 -4.95 -32.19 2.21
CA TYR A 144 -4.06 -31.11 2.63
C TYR A 144 -3.04 -31.58 3.68
N GLY A 145 -3.45 -32.44 4.62
CA GLY A 145 -2.54 -33.03 5.61
C GLY A 145 -1.44 -33.90 4.99
N TYR A 146 -1.75 -34.65 3.93
CA TYR A 146 -0.74 -35.41 3.18
C TYR A 146 0.11 -34.53 2.26
N ALA A 147 -0.46 -33.52 1.59
CA ALA A 147 0.28 -32.59 0.74
C ALA A 147 1.23 -31.66 1.53
N GLY A 148 0.88 -31.30 2.77
CA GLY A 148 1.72 -30.51 3.66
C GLY A 148 3.02 -31.19 4.08
N ALA A 149 3.12 -32.52 3.96
CA ALA A 149 4.34 -33.27 4.26
C ALA A 149 5.51 -32.95 3.31
N ASP A 150 5.22 -32.40 2.12
CA ASP A 150 6.23 -32.02 1.10
C ASP A 150 6.75 -30.57 1.24
N GLY A 151 6.51 -29.91 2.39
CA GLY A 151 7.20 -28.67 2.78
C GLY A 151 6.43 -27.36 2.57
N GLN A 152 5.09 -27.40 2.56
CA GLN A 152 4.26 -26.20 2.72
C GLN A 152 4.31 -25.69 4.18
N ASP A 153 3.98 -24.41 4.39
CA ASP A 153 3.84 -23.88 5.75
C ASP A 153 2.62 -24.53 6.44
N VAL A 154 2.86 -25.08 7.64
CA VAL A 154 1.82 -25.69 8.47
C VAL A 154 0.72 -24.68 8.81
N ALA A 155 1.05 -23.38 8.93
CA ALA A 155 0.04 -22.34 9.13
C ALA A 155 -0.93 -22.24 7.95
N GLU A 156 -0.43 -22.23 6.72
CA GLU A 156 -1.25 -22.15 5.51
C GLU A 156 -2.13 -23.40 5.33
N VAL A 157 -1.59 -24.58 5.63
CA VAL A 157 -2.34 -25.85 5.61
C VAL A 157 -3.48 -25.83 6.64
N VAL A 158 -3.24 -25.28 7.83
CA VAL A 158 -4.26 -25.13 8.88
C VAL A 158 -5.32 -24.10 8.49
N ASP A 159 -4.94 -22.95 7.92
CA ASP A 159 -5.88 -21.92 7.49
C ASP A 159 -6.81 -22.40 6.36
N ARG A 160 -6.25 -23.11 5.37
CA ARG A 160 -7.03 -23.76 4.30
C ARG A 160 -8.00 -24.81 4.87
N ALA A 161 -7.55 -25.61 5.85
CA ALA A 161 -8.42 -26.58 6.52
C ALA A 161 -9.54 -25.91 7.34
N GLN A 162 -9.27 -24.77 7.98
CA GLN A 162 -10.30 -23.98 8.68
C GLN A 162 -11.32 -23.40 7.70
N ALA A 163 -10.89 -22.89 6.54
CA ALA A 163 -11.78 -22.37 5.51
C ALA A 163 -12.73 -23.45 4.97
N GLU A 164 -12.22 -24.65 4.66
CA GLU A 164 -13.03 -25.79 4.20
C GLU A 164 -14.12 -26.21 5.21
N ILE A 165 -13.81 -26.27 6.52
CA ILE A 165 -14.82 -26.54 7.56
C ILE A 165 -15.86 -25.41 7.64
N TYR A 166 -15.43 -24.17 7.45
CA TYR A 166 -16.30 -22.99 7.54
C TYR A 166 -17.30 -22.90 6.37
N GLU A 167 -16.88 -23.22 5.14
CA GLU A 167 -17.80 -23.26 3.98
C GLU A 167 -18.95 -24.26 4.18
N VAL A 168 -18.71 -25.38 4.86
CA VAL A 168 -19.75 -26.38 5.19
C VAL A 168 -20.79 -25.83 6.17
N THR A 169 -20.43 -24.86 7.02
CA THR A 169 -21.34 -24.28 8.03
C THR A 169 -22.07 -23.03 7.55
N GLU A 170 -21.62 -22.36 6.49
CA GLU A 170 -22.34 -21.23 5.89
C GLU A 170 -23.53 -21.70 5.02
N ARG A 171 -24.75 -21.61 5.55
CA ARG A 171 -25.94 -21.31 4.74
C ARG A 171 -25.92 -19.81 4.43
N ARG A 172 -25.31 -19.40 3.31
CA ARG A 172 -25.41 -18.01 2.85
C ARG A 172 -26.78 -17.76 2.21
N THR A 173 -27.62 -17.01 2.90
CA THR A 173 -28.61 -16.13 2.26
C THR A 173 -27.85 -15.10 1.42
N THR A 174 -27.72 -15.37 0.12
CA THR A 174 -27.22 -14.42 -0.87
C THR A 174 -28.24 -14.37 -2.01
N GLU A 175 -29.18 -13.44 -1.96
CA GLU A 175 -29.88 -12.87 -3.11
C GLU A 175 -30.16 -11.39 -2.83
N ASP A 176 -30.04 -10.55 -3.87
CA ASP A 176 -29.58 -9.16 -3.74
C ASP A 176 -30.68 -8.07 -3.70
N TYR A 177 -31.97 -8.44 -3.60
CA TYR A 177 -33.07 -7.47 -3.66
C TYR A 177 -34.19 -7.78 -2.66
N VAL A 178 -34.39 -6.89 -1.69
CA VAL A 178 -35.53 -6.88 -0.77
C VAL A 178 -36.60 -5.93 -1.32
N ALA A 179 -37.88 -6.32 -1.24
CA ALA A 179 -38.96 -5.45 -1.69
C ALA A 179 -39.04 -4.19 -0.79
N LEU A 180 -39.29 -3.02 -1.37
CA LEU A 180 -39.38 -1.77 -0.59
C LEU A 180 -40.44 -1.85 0.53
N GLU A 181 -41.53 -2.58 0.31
CA GLU A 181 -42.59 -2.82 1.30
C GLU A 181 -42.08 -3.56 2.55
N GLU A 182 -41.16 -4.52 2.38
CA GLU A 182 -40.53 -5.28 3.47
C GLU A 182 -39.49 -4.44 4.24
N LEU A 183 -38.90 -3.43 3.59
CA LEU A 183 -38.00 -2.45 4.23
C LEU A 183 -38.77 -1.29 4.89
N LEU A 184 -39.96 -0.95 4.39
CA LEU A 184 -40.75 0.17 4.91
C LEU A 184 -41.20 -0.08 6.35
N GLN A 185 -41.67 -1.27 6.69
CA GLN A 185 -42.16 -1.54 8.05
C GLN A 185 -41.04 -1.43 9.12
N PRO A 186 -39.86 -2.08 8.97
CA PRO A 186 -38.73 -1.87 9.88
C PRO A 186 -38.24 -0.42 9.93
N THR A 187 -38.24 0.29 8.80
CA THR A 187 -37.85 1.71 8.75
C THR A 187 -38.84 2.60 9.51
N LEU A 188 -40.15 2.31 9.42
CA LEU A 188 -41.19 3.02 10.16
C LEU A 188 -41.12 2.68 11.65
N ASP A 189 -40.88 1.43 12.02
CA ASP A 189 -40.66 1.02 13.42
C ASP A 189 -39.40 1.70 14.02
N GLU A 190 -38.33 1.85 13.23
CA GLU A 190 -37.15 2.62 13.63
C GLU A 190 -37.48 4.10 13.82
N LEU A 191 -38.21 4.73 12.87
CA LEU A 191 -38.66 6.12 12.95
C LEU A 191 -39.61 6.38 14.15
N ASP A 192 -40.50 5.45 14.48
CA ASP A 192 -41.35 5.52 15.67
C ASP A 192 -40.53 5.32 16.96
N SER A 193 -39.49 4.49 16.94
CA SER A 193 -38.54 4.35 18.06
C SER A 193 -37.73 5.64 18.29
N ILE A 194 -37.40 6.35 17.21
CA ILE A 194 -36.72 7.66 17.21
C ILE A 194 -37.69 8.73 17.75
N ALA A 195 -38.92 8.80 17.23
CA ALA A 195 -39.93 9.77 17.64
C ALA A 195 -40.31 9.62 19.12
N SER A 196 -40.54 8.38 19.59
CA SER A 196 -40.87 8.10 20.99
C SER A 196 -39.74 8.37 21.99
N ARG A 197 -38.49 8.51 21.52
CA ARG A 197 -37.30 8.83 22.33
C ARG A 197 -36.82 10.29 22.19
N GLY A 198 -37.58 11.14 21.51
CA GLY A 198 -37.27 12.58 21.41
C GLY A 198 -36.65 13.04 20.08
N GLY A 199 -36.68 12.21 19.04
CA GLY A 199 -36.40 12.63 17.66
C GLY A 199 -34.96 12.47 17.16
N LEU A 200 -34.11 11.69 17.86
CA LEU A 200 -32.73 11.41 17.44
C LEU A 200 -32.46 9.91 17.35
N SER A 201 -31.94 9.45 16.19
CA SER A 201 -31.34 8.12 16.08
C SER A 201 -29.96 8.17 16.73
N LEU A 202 -29.81 7.48 17.86
CA LEU A 202 -28.59 7.51 18.68
C LEU A 202 -27.62 6.42 18.22
N GLY A 203 -26.50 6.84 17.63
CA GLY A 203 -25.31 6.01 17.50
C GLY A 203 -24.64 5.74 18.85
N VAL A 204 -23.46 5.10 18.83
CA VAL A 204 -22.65 4.88 20.04
C VAL A 204 -22.18 6.24 20.57
N PRO A 205 -22.48 6.63 21.83
CA PRO A 205 -22.09 7.94 22.37
C PRO A 205 -20.57 8.06 22.52
N THR A 206 -20.00 9.18 22.08
CA THR A 206 -18.57 9.47 22.20
C THR A 206 -18.18 9.92 23.61
N GLY A 207 -19.14 10.44 24.38
CA GLY A 207 -18.91 10.97 25.73
C GLY A 207 -18.50 12.45 25.74
N PHE A 208 -18.51 13.10 24.58
CA PHE A 208 -18.33 14.55 24.41
C PHE A 208 -19.63 15.14 23.89
N LYS A 209 -20.32 15.95 24.69
CA LYS A 209 -21.68 16.39 24.39
C LYS A 209 -21.76 17.16 23.07
N ASP A 210 -20.78 18.03 22.81
CA ASP A 210 -20.74 18.86 21.60
C ASP A 210 -20.41 18.04 20.34
N LEU A 211 -19.75 16.88 20.49
CA LEU A 211 -19.50 15.93 19.39
C LEU A 211 -20.73 15.07 19.14
N ASP A 212 -21.37 14.57 20.19
CA ASP A 212 -22.62 13.80 20.09
C ASP A 212 -23.79 14.66 19.56
N GLU A 213 -23.84 15.97 19.89
CA GLU A 213 -24.77 16.95 19.29
C GLU A 213 -24.49 17.21 17.80
N LEU A 214 -23.26 16.98 17.31
CA LEU A 214 -22.86 17.18 15.91
C LEU A 214 -23.05 15.92 15.05
N THR A 215 -22.75 14.73 15.60
CA THR A 215 -22.74 13.46 14.85
C THR A 215 -23.92 12.54 15.17
N ASN A 216 -24.71 12.83 16.20
CA ASN A 216 -25.68 11.92 16.83
C ASN A 216 -25.06 10.61 17.36
N GLY A 217 -23.77 10.68 17.78
CA GLY A 217 -22.96 9.53 18.15
C GLY A 217 -22.25 8.89 16.94
N LEU A 218 -21.75 7.66 17.10
CA LEU A 218 -21.05 6.91 16.06
C LEU A 218 -21.97 5.83 15.48
N HIS A 219 -22.27 5.87 14.18
CA HIS A 219 -23.30 5.01 13.59
C HIS A 219 -22.75 3.65 13.09
N PRO A 220 -23.57 2.59 13.11
CA PRO A 220 -23.32 1.32 12.42
C PRO A 220 -22.79 1.49 10.99
N GLY A 221 -21.84 0.64 10.59
CA GLY A 221 -21.30 0.65 9.21
C GLY A 221 -20.29 1.77 8.90
N GLN A 222 -20.03 2.69 9.83
CA GLN A 222 -19.06 3.78 9.65
C GLN A 222 -17.61 3.32 9.87
N MET A 223 -16.72 3.73 8.97
CA MET A 223 -15.28 3.80 9.20
C MET A 223 -14.93 5.23 9.62
N ILE A 224 -14.31 5.36 10.78
CA ILE A 224 -13.94 6.64 11.38
C ILE A 224 -12.42 6.66 11.53
N ILE A 225 -11.74 7.65 10.94
CA ILE A 225 -10.31 7.86 11.16
C ILE A 225 -10.14 8.93 12.23
N VAL A 226 -9.37 8.61 13.27
CA VAL A 226 -8.91 9.57 14.29
C VAL A 226 -7.43 9.78 14.09
N ALA A 227 -6.99 11.02 13.90
CA ALA A 227 -5.59 11.31 13.65
C ALA A 227 -4.99 12.46 14.44
N ALA A 228 -3.75 12.25 14.91
CA ALA A 228 -3.00 13.19 15.72
C ALA A 228 -1.51 13.21 15.31
N ARG A 229 -0.79 14.27 15.73
CA ARG A 229 0.68 14.31 15.56
C ARG A 229 1.38 13.38 16.57
N PRO A 230 2.47 12.68 16.19
CA PRO A 230 3.23 11.86 17.12
C PRO A 230 3.93 12.66 18.23
N GLY A 231 3.95 12.11 19.45
CA GLY A 231 5.04 12.36 20.41
C GLY A 231 5.17 13.77 21.02
N VAL A 232 4.11 14.31 21.61
CA VAL A 232 4.21 15.49 22.50
C VAL A 232 4.95 15.12 23.80
N GLY A 233 6.30 15.16 23.79
CA GLY A 233 7.15 15.09 25.00
C GLY A 233 8.30 14.05 25.02
N LYS A 234 9.30 14.11 24.11
CA LYS A 234 10.44 13.16 24.08
C LYS A 234 11.85 13.81 23.96
N ALA A 235 12.19 14.88 24.70
CA ALA A 235 13.49 15.56 24.49
C ALA A 235 14.64 15.07 25.39
N LEU A 236 15.85 15.03 24.83
CA LEU A 236 17.12 14.70 25.50
C LEU A 236 18.09 15.89 25.44
N SER A 237 19.04 15.99 26.38
CA SER A 237 20.10 17.01 26.35
C SER A 237 20.90 16.94 25.04
N LEU A 238 21.26 18.10 24.47
CA LEU A 238 22.04 18.18 23.22
C LEU A 238 23.35 17.39 23.26
N ASP A 239 23.99 17.31 24.42
CA ASP A 239 25.26 16.60 24.60
C ASP A 239 25.10 15.08 24.72
N THR A 240 23.86 14.56 24.72
CA THR A 240 23.61 13.12 24.81
C THR A 240 24.19 12.41 23.58
N PRO A 241 25.13 11.47 23.77
CA PRO A 241 25.72 10.74 22.65
C PRO A 241 24.71 9.74 22.09
N LEU A 242 24.68 9.62 20.76
CA LEU A 242 23.80 8.72 20.02
C LEU A 242 24.68 7.79 19.16
N PRO A 243 24.55 6.46 19.27
CA PRO A 243 25.37 5.51 18.52
C PRO A 243 24.93 5.46 17.05
N THR A 244 25.91 5.36 16.15
CA THR A 244 25.70 5.25 14.70
C THR A 244 26.40 4.00 14.16
N PRO A 245 26.03 3.50 12.96
CA PRO A 245 26.73 2.38 12.30
C PRO A 245 28.22 2.64 12.01
N THR A 246 28.66 3.90 12.08
CA THR A 246 30.04 4.34 11.84
C THR A 246 30.76 4.83 13.10
N GLY A 247 30.03 5.06 14.21
CA GLY A 247 30.58 5.52 15.49
C GLY A 247 29.54 6.14 16.41
N TRP A 248 29.66 7.45 16.62
CA TRP A 248 28.84 8.23 17.54
C TRP A 248 28.55 9.61 16.94
N THR A 249 27.34 10.11 17.18
CA THR A 249 26.95 11.51 17.05
C THR A 249 26.41 12.02 18.40
N THR A 250 25.83 13.21 18.45
CA THR A 250 25.19 13.78 19.65
C THR A 250 23.83 14.35 19.28
N MET A 251 22.91 14.44 20.25
CA MET A 251 21.57 14.98 20.05
C MET A 251 21.55 16.41 19.48
N GLY A 252 22.59 17.22 19.72
CA GLY A 252 22.77 18.54 19.11
C GLY A 252 23.32 18.53 17.68
N ARG A 253 24.08 17.50 17.27
CA ARG A 253 24.75 17.44 15.96
C ARG A 253 24.09 16.53 14.93
N VAL A 254 23.32 15.55 15.39
CA VAL A 254 22.55 14.64 14.53
C VAL A 254 21.68 15.45 13.56
N ALA A 255 21.49 14.98 12.34
CA ALA A 255 20.68 15.64 11.32
C ALA A 255 19.74 14.66 10.62
N LYS A 256 18.73 15.19 9.92
CA LYS A 256 17.91 14.41 8.99
C LYS A 256 18.80 13.73 7.96
N GLY A 257 18.59 12.42 7.77
CA GLY A 257 19.42 11.56 6.92
C GLY A 257 20.54 10.81 7.64
N ASP A 258 20.92 11.20 8.86
CA ASP A 258 21.90 10.44 9.65
C ASP A 258 21.37 9.04 9.98
N LYS A 259 22.28 8.07 10.16
CA LYS A 259 21.93 6.72 10.65
C LYS A 259 22.23 6.60 12.14
N LEU A 260 21.20 6.36 12.95
CA LEU A 260 21.32 5.90 14.34
C LEU A 260 21.16 4.38 14.41
N LEU A 261 21.11 3.83 15.61
CA LEU A 261 20.85 2.41 15.88
C LEU A 261 19.57 2.26 16.73
N GLY A 262 18.72 1.29 16.40
CA GLY A 262 17.52 0.90 17.15
C GLY A 262 17.82 -0.15 18.23
N PRO A 263 16.90 -0.39 19.20
CA PRO A 263 17.11 -1.32 20.31
C PRO A 263 17.12 -2.81 19.94
N ASP A 264 16.71 -3.14 18.72
CA ASP A 264 16.94 -4.44 18.10
C ASP A 264 18.40 -4.60 17.62
N GLY A 265 19.20 -3.54 17.67
CA GLY A 265 20.59 -3.48 17.25
C GLY A 265 20.78 -3.03 15.79
N ARG A 266 19.71 -2.73 15.05
CA ARG A 266 19.79 -2.45 13.59
C ARG A 266 19.97 -0.97 13.28
N PRO A 267 20.61 -0.61 12.15
CA PRO A 267 20.62 0.76 11.64
C PRO A 267 19.22 1.30 11.34
N THR A 268 18.97 2.55 11.72
CA THR A 268 17.71 3.27 11.51
C THR A 268 18.03 4.71 11.08
N THR A 269 17.32 5.26 10.11
CA THR A 269 17.53 6.63 9.61
C THR A 269 16.82 7.64 10.49
N VAL A 270 17.47 8.76 10.79
CA VAL A 270 16.85 9.95 11.35
C VAL A 270 16.03 10.60 10.27
N VAL A 271 14.71 10.46 10.37
CA VAL A 271 13.77 11.06 9.41
C VAL A 271 13.53 12.53 9.69
N GLU A 272 13.68 12.97 10.96
CA GLU A 272 13.53 14.38 11.32
C GLU A 272 14.16 14.74 12.66
N THR A 273 14.46 16.03 12.84
CA THR A 273 15.01 16.59 14.09
C THR A 273 14.27 17.84 14.51
N THR A 274 13.93 18.00 15.80
CA THR A 274 13.27 19.24 16.28
C THR A 274 14.26 20.38 16.47
N ASP A 275 13.74 21.60 16.61
CA ASP A 275 14.50 22.72 17.17
C ASP A 275 14.98 22.44 18.60
N VAL A 276 15.98 23.21 19.02
CA VAL A 276 16.54 23.19 20.37
C VAL A 276 15.57 23.88 21.33
N MET A 277 15.00 23.09 22.23
CA MET A 277 14.11 23.56 23.29
C MET A 277 14.93 24.03 24.50
N THR A 278 14.55 25.14 25.11
CA THR A 278 15.19 25.67 26.32
C THR A 278 14.15 25.90 27.42
N ARG A 279 14.57 26.06 28.67
CA ARG A 279 13.68 26.33 29.82
C ARG A 279 12.64 25.22 30.07
N ARG A 280 13.01 23.95 29.83
CA ARG A 280 12.26 22.75 30.27
C ARG A 280 12.88 22.19 31.57
N PRO A 281 12.09 21.74 32.56
CA PRO A 281 12.63 20.96 33.68
C PRO A 281 13.38 19.73 33.16
N CYS A 282 14.61 19.56 33.64
CA CYS A 282 15.52 18.52 33.18
C CYS A 282 15.96 17.67 34.38
N PHE A 283 16.18 16.39 34.12
CA PHE A 283 16.54 15.40 35.12
C PHE A 283 17.74 14.59 34.65
N GLN A 284 18.67 14.35 35.58
CA GLN A 284 19.81 13.46 35.40
C GLN A 284 19.41 12.06 35.92
N VAL A 285 19.28 11.09 35.01
CA VAL A 285 19.07 9.68 35.31
C VAL A 285 20.42 8.99 35.37
N GLU A 286 20.69 8.31 36.48
CA GLU A 286 21.92 7.57 36.76
C GLU A 286 21.60 6.08 36.89
N PHE A 287 22.34 5.25 36.18
CA PHE A 287 22.17 3.80 36.14
C PHE A 287 23.21 3.09 37.02
N ASP A 288 22.92 1.85 37.40
CA ASP A 288 23.78 1.07 38.30
C ASP A 288 25.05 0.58 37.62
N ASP A 289 25.06 0.59 36.28
CA ASP A 289 26.26 0.42 35.47
C ASP A 289 27.16 1.68 35.42
N GLY A 290 26.71 2.80 36.00
CA GLY A 290 27.40 4.08 36.05
C GLY A 290 27.11 4.98 34.85
N ALA A 291 26.26 4.55 33.91
CA ALA A 291 25.81 5.41 32.82
C ALA A 291 24.90 6.54 33.33
N VAL A 292 24.91 7.67 32.62
CA VAL A 292 24.09 8.84 32.93
C VAL A 292 23.44 9.35 31.64
N ILE A 293 22.15 9.68 31.71
CA ILE A 293 21.44 10.42 30.66
C ILE A 293 20.75 11.63 31.28
N VAL A 294 20.76 12.76 30.57
CA VAL A 294 19.98 13.95 30.91
C VAL A 294 18.80 14.07 29.94
N ALA A 295 17.59 14.02 30.49
CA ALA A 295 16.33 14.06 29.75
C ALA A 295 15.40 15.14 30.29
N ASP A 296 14.42 15.57 29.50
CA ASP A 296 13.33 16.39 30.04
C ASP A 296 12.39 15.56 30.95
N GLU A 297 11.56 16.26 31.72
CA GLU A 297 10.60 15.65 32.67
C GLU A 297 9.59 14.69 32.03
N GLN A 298 9.29 14.86 30.73
CA GLN A 298 8.24 14.14 30.00
C GLN A 298 8.77 12.93 29.24
N HIS A 299 10.08 12.91 28.95
CA HIS A 299 10.77 11.83 28.25
C HIS A 299 10.50 10.46 28.89
N GLN A 300 10.13 9.47 28.08
CA GLN A 300 9.60 8.19 28.57
C GLN A 300 10.57 7.02 28.45
N TRP A 301 10.67 6.25 29.52
CA TRP A 301 11.54 5.10 29.70
C TRP A 301 10.72 3.81 29.74
N ALA A 302 11.09 2.82 28.94
CA ALA A 302 10.61 1.45 29.14
C ALA A 302 11.41 0.79 30.28
N VAL A 303 10.73 0.44 31.36
CA VAL A 303 11.32 -0.07 32.60
C VAL A 303 10.63 -1.33 33.12
N GLU A 304 11.39 -2.23 33.73
CA GLU A 304 10.88 -3.33 34.54
C GLU A 304 10.96 -2.95 36.02
N ILE A 305 9.83 -2.82 36.69
CA ILE A 305 9.74 -2.50 38.12
C ILE A 305 9.12 -3.71 38.83
N ASP A 306 9.84 -4.26 39.81
CA ASP A 306 9.40 -5.39 40.63
C ASP A 306 8.90 -6.62 39.82
N GLY A 307 9.45 -6.82 38.62
CA GLY A 307 9.13 -7.93 37.69
C GLY A 307 8.10 -7.58 36.60
N GLU A 308 7.49 -6.40 36.64
CA GLU A 308 6.51 -5.95 35.63
C GLU A 308 7.10 -4.90 34.68
N GLN A 309 6.86 -5.08 33.37
CA GLN A 309 7.19 -4.10 32.35
C GLN A 309 6.21 -2.92 32.39
N ARG A 310 6.75 -1.70 32.45
CA ARG A 310 6.03 -0.43 32.57
C ARG A 310 6.71 0.63 31.70
N VAL A 311 5.98 1.65 31.27
CA VAL A 311 6.56 2.87 30.69
C VAL A 311 6.35 4.00 31.70
N VAL A 312 7.40 4.77 31.99
CA VAL A 312 7.35 5.89 32.95
C VAL A 312 8.06 7.14 32.39
N THR A 313 7.61 8.33 32.72
CA THR A 313 8.33 9.58 32.39
C THR A 313 9.59 9.74 33.25
N THR A 314 10.51 10.66 32.92
CA THR A 314 11.70 10.92 33.75
C THR A 314 11.34 11.45 35.14
N ASP A 315 10.29 12.26 35.25
CA ASP A 315 9.74 12.73 36.53
C ASP A 315 9.19 11.56 37.36
N GLU A 316 8.38 10.68 36.74
CA GLU A 316 7.90 9.44 37.37
C GLU A 316 9.05 8.51 37.77
N LEU A 317 10.13 8.44 36.98
CA LEU A 317 11.28 7.57 37.23
C LEU A 317 12.01 7.91 38.55
N GLN A 318 11.95 9.18 38.99
CA GLN A 318 12.47 9.61 40.29
C GLN A 318 11.85 8.85 41.46
N LEU A 319 10.63 8.37 41.30
CA LEU A 319 9.87 7.69 42.34
C LEU A 319 10.35 6.23 42.55
N TYR A 320 11.18 5.68 41.65
CA TYR A 320 11.64 4.28 41.65
C TYR A 320 13.17 4.11 41.61
N GLY A 321 13.94 5.16 41.97
CA GLY A 321 15.39 5.06 42.11
C GLY A 321 15.79 3.86 42.99
N GLY A 322 16.56 2.95 42.43
CA GLY A 322 16.98 1.69 43.07
C GLY A 322 16.09 0.46 42.81
N ARG A 323 14.94 0.59 42.12
CA ARG A 323 14.00 -0.51 41.82
C ARG A 323 13.68 -0.72 40.34
N ALA A 324 13.66 0.35 39.53
CA ALA A 324 13.41 0.23 38.09
C ALA A 324 14.63 -0.35 37.36
N ASN A 325 14.42 -1.31 36.46
CA ASN A 325 15.43 -1.82 35.53
C ASN A 325 15.10 -1.42 34.08
N ILE A 326 16.08 -1.31 33.19
CA ILE A 326 15.89 -1.10 31.75
C ILE A 326 16.57 -2.26 31.01
N THR A 327 15.85 -2.89 30.08
CA THR A 327 16.39 -3.95 29.23
C THR A 327 17.51 -3.40 28.34
N ASN A 328 18.64 -4.11 28.27
CA ASN A 328 19.74 -3.73 27.40
C ASN A 328 19.36 -3.87 25.91
N THR A 329 20.03 -3.09 25.06
CA THR A 329 20.02 -3.31 23.60
C THR A 329 20.39 -4.76 23.26
N LYS A 330 19.81 -5.28 22.16
CA LYS A 330 20.37 -6.45 21.49
C LYS A 330 21.77 -6.13 20.93
N PRO A 331 22.63 -7.13 20.66
CA PRO A 331 23.91 -6.92 20.00
C PRO A 331 23.71 -6.21 18.66
N LEU A 332 24.50 -5.16 18.39
CA LEU A 332 24.33 -4.36 17.18
C LEU A 332 24.57 -5.19 15.90
N GLU A 333 23.53 -5.30 15.06
CA GLU A 333 23.55 -6.04 13.80
C GLU A 333 24.18 -5.19 12.69
N LEU A 334 25.52 -5.12 12.74
CA LEU A 334 26.35 -4.40 11.76
C LEU A 334 26.95 -5.37 10.72
N PRO A 335 27.20 -4.90 9.48
CA PRO A 335 27.79 -5.73 8.43
C PRO A 335 29.23 -6.14 8.77
N TYR A 336 29.66 -7.28 8.21
CA TYR A 336 31.05 -7.72 8.26
C TYR A 336 31.94 -6.70 7.53
N ARG A 337 33.06 -6.31 8.14
CA ARG A 337 34.04 -5.38 7.57
C ARG A 337 35.34 -6.09 7.19
N PRO A 338 35.95 -5.83 6.02
CA PRO A 338 37.33 -6.23 5.80
C PRO A 338 38.24 -5.40 6.72
N LEU A 339 38.83 -6.04 7.73
CA LEU A 339 39.73 -5.41 8.69
C LEU A 339 41.17 -5.80 8.35
N ALA A 340 42.12 -4.89 8.57
CA ALA A 340 43.52 -5.10 8.18
C ALA A 340 44.18 -6.31 8.88
N TYR A 341 43.72 -6.65 10.08
CA TYR A 341 44.18 -7.80 10.86
C TYR A 341 43.01 -8.48 11.55
N GLY A 342 43.20 -9.74 11.94
CA GLY A 342 42.21 -10.53 12.66
C GLY A 342 41.74 -9.84 13.96
N PRO A 343 40.42 -9.77 14.24
CA PRO A 343 39.93 -9.08 15.42
C PRO A 343 40.43 -9.69 16.74
N TYR A 344 40.50 -11.02 16.85
CA TYR A 344 41.02 -11.67 18.06
C TYR A 344 42.48 -11.31 18.29
N THR A 345 43.28 -11.36 17.23
CA THR A 345 44.69 -11.00 17.19
C THR A 345 44.92 -9.57 17.66
N VAL A 346 44.16 -8.60 17.14
CA VAL A 346 44.21 -7.20 17.60
C VAL A 346 43.83 -7.08 19.09
N GLY A 347 42.84 -7.83 19.56
CA GLY A 347 42.42 -7.82 20.97
C GLY A 347 43.47 -8.39 21.93
N ALA A 348 44.01 -9.57 21.61
CA ALA A 348 45.02 -10.26 22.41
C ALA A 348 46.34 -9.49 22.48
N LEU A 349 46.77 -8.92 21.35
CA LEU A 349 48.02 -8.17 21.23
C LEU A 349 47.93 -6.78 21.88
N ALA A 350 46.77 -6.11 21.81
CA ALA A 350 46.50 -4.94 22.64
C ALA A 350 46.49 -5.26 24.15
N GLY A 351 46.25 -6.53 24.50
CA GLY A 351 46.39 -7.13 25.83
C GLY A 351 47.83 -7.43 26.26
N MET A 352 48.78 -7.49 25.34
CA MET A 352 50.18 -7.89 25.57
C MET A 352 50.34 -9.23 26.29
N ALA A 353 49.53 -10.24 25.95
CA ALA A 353 49.73 -11.62 26.36
C ALA A 353 50.24 -12.42 25.15
N TYR A 354 51.52 -12.79 25.18
CA TYR A 354 52.23 -13.47 24.08
C TYR A 354 52.64 -14.90 24.42
N ASP A 355 52.79 -15.20 25.72
CA ASP A 355 53.42 -16.42 26.22
C ASP A 355 52.41 -17.54 26.57
N ASP A 356 51.12 -17.31 26.30
CA ASP A 356 50.04 -18.27 26.52
C ASP A 356 49.82 -19.13 25.25
N PRO A 357 50.00 -20.47 25.30
CA PRO A 357 49.87 -21.34 24.13
C PRO A 357 48.48 -21.38 23.50
N GLU A 358 47.41 -21.19 24.27
CA GLU A 358 46.04 -21.18 23.74
C GLU A 358 45.76 -19.88 22.97
N ILE A 359 46.24 -18.74 23.49
CA ILE A 359 46.17 -17.45 22.79
C ILE A 359 47.03 -17.48 21.52
N GLY A 360 48.25 -18.02 21.59
CA GLY A 360 49.15 -18.15 20.45
C GLY A 360 48.53 -18.95 19.30
N ALA A 361 47.97 -20.13 19.60
CA ALA A 361 47.30 -20.97 18.61
C ALA A 361 46.07 -20.28 17.97
N ARG A 362 45.41 -19.35 18.68
CA ARG A 362 44.28 -18.56 18.14
C ARG A 362 44.74 -17.39 17.26
N ILE A 363 45.87 -16.76 17.57
CA ILE A 363 46.49 -15.76 16.69
C ILE A 363 46.91 -16.42 15.37
N GLU A 364 47.59 -17.57 15.42
CA GLU A 364 47.97 -18.32 14.21
C GLU A 364 46.75 -18.72 13.34
N ALA A 365 45.62 -19.04 13.97
CA ALA A 365 44.39 -19.41 13.28
C ALA A 365 43.69 -18.25 12.54
N GLU A 366 43.95 -16.98 12.90
CA GLU A 366 43.48 -15.81 12.12
C GLU A 366 44.45 -15.44 10.97
N GLY A 367 45.65 -16.01 10.96
CA GLY A 367 46.66 -15.85 9.90
C GLY A 367 48.01 -15.32 10.40
N PRO A 368 49.06 -15.40 9.57
CA PRO A 368 50.40 -14.94 9.96
C PRO A 368 50.44 -13.40 10.10
N VAL A 369 50.75 -12.92 11.30
CA VAL A 369 50.90 -11.49 11.61
C VAL A 369 52.24 -11.23 12.28
N ASP A 370 53.03 -10.32 11.70
CA ASP A 370 54.24 -9.80 12.35
C ASP A 370 53.84 -8.81 13.45
N VAL A 371 54.15 -9.15 14.71
CA VAL A 371 53.78 -8.38 15.89
C VAL A 371 54.35 -6.95 15.87
N MET A 372 55.61 -6.79 15.45
CA MET A 372 56.26 -5.47 15.43
C MET A 372 55.64 -4.55 14.37
N THR A 373 55.27 -5.13 13.23
CA THR A 373 54.56 -4.46 12.15
C THR A 373 53.17 -4.04 12.61
N LEU A 374 52.39 -4.95 13.21
CA LEU A 374 51.08 -4.63 13.80
C LEU A 374 51.15 -3.52 14.86
N MET A 375 52.12 -3.60 15.79
CA MET A 375 52.26 -2.59 16.85
C MET A 375 52.64 -1.21 16.28
N THR A 376 53.37 -1.17 15.17
CA THR A 376 53.69 0.04 14.43
C THR A 376 52.45 0.60 13.72
N ASP A 377 51.75 -0.25 12.96
CA ASP A 377 50.60 0.15 12.13
C ASP A 377 49.38 0.58 12.96
N LEU A 378 49.15 -0.04 14.12
CA LEU A 378 48.07 0.35 15.04
C LEU A 378 48.42 1.57 15.93
N GLY A 379 49.68 2.02 15.95
CA GLY A 379 50.11 3.15 16.79
C GLY A 379 49.77 3.02 18.28
N GLY A 380 49.69 1.79 18.79
CA GLY A 380 49.29 1.48 20.17
C GLY A 380 47.81 1.70 20.51
N ARG A 381 46.91 1.80 19.53
CA ARG A 381 45.45 1.99 19.74
C ARG A 381 44.63 1.03 18.88
N ILE A 382 43.58 0.43 19.47
CA ILE A 382 42.57 -0.30 18.70
C ILE A 382 41.80 0.70 17.81
N PRO A 383 41.77 0.54 16.48
CA PRO A 383 41.06 1.44 15.58
C PRO A 383 39.54 1.34 15.73
N HIS A 384 38.85 2.46 15.60
CA HIS A 384 37.40 2.54 15.85
C HIS A 384 36.55 1.63 14.94
N GLU A 385 37.00 1.34 13.72
CA GLU A 385 36.33 0.42 12.79
C GLU A 385 36.09 -0.99 13.36
N TYR A 386 36.99 -1.46 14.24
CA TYR A 386 36.86 -2.74 14.94
C TYR A 386 35.66 -2.74 15.91
N LEU A 387 35.25 -1.56 16.42
CA LEU A 387 34.07 -1.38 17.28
C LEU A 387 32.75 -1.37 16.48
N ARG A 388 32.82 -1.36 15.15
CA ARG A 388 31.66 -1.31 14.22
C ARG A 388 31.69 -2.40 13.14
N GLY A 389 32.46 -3.47 13.35
CA GLY A 389 32.36 -4.73 12.59
C GLY A 389 31.15 -5.56 13.00
N SER A 390 30.99 -6.74 12.40
CA SER A 390 29.87 -7.65 12.71
C SER A 390 29.89 -8.11 14.18
N VAL A 391 28.76 -8.68 14.64
CA VAL A 391 28.67 -9.28 15.98
C VAL A 391 29.78 -10.32 16.20
N SER A 392 30.11 -11.13 15.20
CA SER A 392 31.21 -12.10 15.27
C SER A 392 32.58 -11.44 15.39
N GLN A 393 32.87 -10.39 14.61
CA GLN A 393 34.14 -9.66 14.68
C GLN A 393 34.32 -8.94 16.02
N ARG A 394 33.26 -8.33 16.55
CA ARG A 394 33.28 -7.63 17.85
C ARG A 394 33.38 -8.61 19.02
N ARG A 395 32.78 -9.81 18.92
CA ARG A 395 32.99 -10.90 19.87
C ARG A 395 34.43 -11.43 19.85
N ALA A 396 35.01 -11.64 18.66
CA ALA A 396 36.40 -12.07 18.54
C ALA A 396 37.38 -11.04 19.14
N LEU A 397 37.19 -9.75 18.84
CA LEU A 397 37.98 -8.67 19.44
C LEU A 397 37.87 -8.62 20.96
N LEU A 398 36.64 -8.70 21.49
CA LEU A 398 36.43 -8.73 22.93
C LEU A 398 37.11 -9.96 23.55
N ALA A 399 36.94 -11.15 22.96
CA ALA A 399 37.54 -12.38 23.44
C ALA A 399 39.08 -12.29 23.53
N GLY A 400 39.75 -11.72 22.53
CA GLY A 400 41.21 -11.48 22.61
C GLY A 400 41.60 -10.57 23.77
N ILE A 401 40.86 -9.49 24.02
CA ILE A 401 41.09 -8.58 25.16
C ILE A 401 40.84 -9.30 26.51
N LEU A 402 39.83 -10.18 26.57
CA LEU A 402 39.45 -10.89 27.79
C LEU A 402 40.41 -12.03 28.12
N ASP A 403 40.75 -12.86 27.13
CA ASP A 403 41.70 -13.96 27.26
C ASP A 403 43.08 -13.44 27.69
N SER A 404 43.55 -12.34 27.10
CA SER A 404 44.85 -11.75 27.44
C SER A 404 44.92 -11.08 28.82
N ARG A 405 43.91 -10.28 29.21
CA ARG A 405 44.00 -9.41 30.42
C ARG A 405 42.94 -9.62 31.48
N ALA A 406 41.79 -10.15 31.14
CA ALA A 406 40.68 -10.19 32.08
C ALA A 406 40.75 -11.38 33.04
N ARG A 407 40.11 -11.20 34.19
CA ARG A 407 39.84 -12.24 35.17
C ARG A 407 38.34 -12.33 35.43
N VAL A 408 37.86 -13.52 35.76
CA VAL A 408 36.52 -13.73 36.30
C VAL A 408 36.62 -13.57 37.82
N ASP A 409 35.93 -12.58 38.38
CA ASP A 409 35.81 -12.43 39.84
C ASP A 409 34.76 -13.40 40.39
N ASP A 410 34.78 -13.67 41.71
CA ASP A 410 33.89 -14.67 42.34
C ASP A 410 32.39 -14.30 42.31
N ASP A 411 32.04 -13.05 41.97
CA ASP A 411 30.66 -12.60 41.72
C ASP A 411 30.21 -12.81 40.25
N GLY A 412 31.02 -13.51 39.44
CA GLY A 412 30.77 -13.79 38.04
C GLY A 412 30.94 -12.61 37.09
N TRP A 413 31.38 -11.44 37.59
CA TRP A 413 31.77 -10.33 36.73
C TRP A 413 33.19 -10.50 36.20
N ILE A 414 33.41 -9.98 35.00
CA ILE A 414 34.71 -10.01 34.32
C ILE A 414 35.40 -8.67 34.57
N THR A 415 36.49 -8.66 35.32
CA THR A 415 37.33 -7.47 35.52
C THR A 415 38.44 -7.42 34.47
N VAL A 416 38.46 -6.33 33.70
CA VAL A 416 39.44 -6.02 32.65
C VAL A 416 40.33 -4.85 33.11
N PRO A 417 41.64 -5.07 33.34
CA PRO A 417 42.59 -3.99 33.58
C PRO A 417 42.77 -3.10 32.34
N ALA A 418 42.10 -1.95 32.33
CA ALA A 418 42.08 -0.99 31.22
C ALA A 418 42.84 0.30 31.60
N ALA A 419 44.16 0.19 31.74
CA ALA A 419 45.04 1.25 32.29
C ALA A 419 45.10 2.58 31.50
N THR A 420 44.33 2.73 30.41
CA THR A 420 44.22 3.98 29.64
C THR A 420 42.75 4.29 29.34
N ASN A 421 42.41 5.58 29.28
CA ASN A 421 41.06 6.03 28.90
C ASN A 421 40.61 5.48 27.54
N HIS A 422 41.55 5.30 26.59
CA HIS A 422 41.28 4.68 25.29
C HIS A 422 40.79 3.23 25.45
N MET A 423 41.52 2.42 26.23
CA MET A 423 41.13 1.02 26.47
C MET A 423 39.81 0.93 27.25
N SER A 424 39.61 1.80 28.24
CA SER A 424 38.37 1.85 29.03
C SER A 424 37.15 2.28 28.19
N SER A 425 37.36 3.12 27.17
CA SER A 425 36.36 3.46 26.16
C SER A 425 36.06 2.29 25.23
N VAL A 426 37.10 1.64 24.68
CA VAL A 426 36.98 0.50 23.75
C VAL A 426 36.22 -0.67 24.37
N VAL A 427 36.59 -1.09 25.57
CA VAL A 427 35.92 -2.21 26.26
C VAL A 427 34.47 -1.86 26.61
N GLY A 428 34.20 -0.61 26.96
CA GLY A 428 32.84 -0.13 27.22
C GLY A 428 31.93 -0.13 25.97
N ASP A 429 32.42 0.40 24.84
CA ASP A 429 31.67 0.42 23.57
C ASP A 429 31.43 -1.01 23.05
N LEU A 430 32.43 -1.91 23.15
CA LEU A 430 32.26 -3.33 22.83
C LEU A 430 31.21 -4.01 23.71
N ALA A 431 31.25 -3.78 25.03
CA ALA A 431 30.27 -4.36 25.94
C ALA A 431 28.86 -3.85 25.65
N ALA A 432 28.66 -2.52 25.59
CA ALA A 432 27.38 -1.90 25.27
C ALA A 432 26.83 -2.38 23.92
N GLY A 433 27.66 -2.34 22.87
CA GLY A 433 27.28 -2.75 21.53
C GLY A 433 27.10 -4.26 21.34
N LEU A 434 27.46 -5.09 22.32
CA LEU A 434 27.14 -6.52 22.38
C LEU A 434 25.97 -6.83 23.34
N GLY A 435 25.33 -5.79 23.91
CA GLY A 435 24.22 -5.92 24.86
C GLY A 435 24.65 -6.29 26.29
N TYR A 436 25.95 -6.29 26.59
CA TYR A 436 26.51 -6.61 27.90
C TYR A 436 26.47 -5.39 28.82
N ARG A 437 26.40 -5.63 30.13
CA ARG A 437 26.51 -4.57 31.15
C ARG A 437 27.99 -4.31 31.42
N PHE A 438 28.40 -3.06 31.62
CA PHE A 438 29.77 -2.72 31.99
C PHE A 438 29.83 -1.53 32.96
N ARG A 439 30.84 -1.48 33.81
CA ARG A 439 31.12 -0.39 34.76
C ARG A 439 32.57 0.05 34.61
N ARG A 440 32.81 1.36 34.52
CA ARG A 440 34.17 1.93 34.60
C ARG A 440 34.48 2.27 36.07
N ALA A 441 35.56 1.72 36.61
CA ALA A 441 36.08 2.07 37.93
C ALA A 441 36.97 3.32 37.84
N SER A 442 37.06 4.08 38.94
CA SER A 442 37.94 5.26 39.04
C SER A 442 39.44 4.93 38.90
N SER A 443 39.83 3.66 39.08
CA SER A 443 41.16 3.12 38.79
C SER A 443 41.44 2.86 37.30
N GLY A 444 40.50 3.21 36.40
CA GLY A 444 40.56 2.98 34.95
C GLY A 444 40.01 1.61 34.51
N TRP A 445 39.89 0.65 35.43
CA TRP A 445 39.47 -0.72 35.13
C TRP A 445 38.02 -0.80 34.66
N VAL A 446 37.70 -1.77 33.81
CA VAL A 446 36.31 -2.03 33.37
C VAL A 446 35.84 -3.36 33.92
N ARG A 447 34.74 -3.39 34.67
CA ARG A 447 34.03 -4.63 35.01
C ARG A 447 32.90 -4.83 34.03
N LEU A 448 32.72 -6.02 33.45
CA LEU A 448 31.58 -6.32 32.57
C LEU A 448 30.91 -7.64 32.92
N ASN A 449 29.62 -7.74 32.63
CA ASN A 449 28.80 -8.93 32.86
C ASN A 449 28.24 -9.40 31.53
N ALA A 450 28.66 -10.59 31.11
CA ALA A 450 28.28 -11.22 29.85
C ALA A 450 27.57 -12.56 30.13
N PRO A 451 26.29 -12.71 29.75
CA PRO A 451 25.58 -13.97 29.94
C PRO A 451 26.00 -15.07 28.95
N ASP A 452 26.70 -14.69 27.87
CA ASP A 452 27.12 -15.57 26.79
C ASP A 452 28.58 -16.04 27.01
N GLU A 453 29.11 -16.85 26.11
CA GLU A 453 30.53 -17.25 26.14
C GLU A 453 31.40 -16.17 25.48
N VAL A 454 32.42 -15.69 26.21
CA VAL A 454 33.24 -14.52 25.82
C VAL A 454 34.75 -14.71 26.05
N PHE A 455 35.17 -15.85 26.60
CA PHE A 455 36.56 -16.28 26.67
C PHE A 455 36.75 -17.44 25.71
N THR A 456 37.97 -17.65 25.22
CA THR A 456 38.35 -18.86 24.48
C THR A 456 39.43 -19.69 25.16
N VAL A 457 40.17 -19.11 26.12
CA VAL A 457 41.10 -19.83 26.99
C VAL A 457 40.32 -20.72 27.97
N PHE A 458 40.63 -22.02 28.00
CA PHE A 458 39.82 -23.06 28.64
C PHE A 458 39.50 -22.76 30.11
N ASP A 459 40.50 -22.48 30.94
CA ASP A 459 40.31 -22.22 32.38
C ASP A 459 39.43 -20.98 32.64
N LYS A 460 39.59 -19.93 31.83
CA LYS A 460 38.78 -18.70 31.95
C LYS A 460 37.36 -18.91 31.45
N ALA A 461 37.19 -19.64 30.35
CA ALA A 461 35.88 -20.00 29.81
C ALA A 461 35.09 -20.88 30.78
N GLN A 462 35.74 -21.88 31.39
CA GLN A 462 35.14 -22.76 32.38
C GLN A 462 34.79 -22.00 33.67
N ARG A 463 35.70 -21.19 34.22
CA ARG A 463 35.42 -20.35 35.40
C ARG A 463 34.29 -19.35 35.15
N HIS A 464 34.22 -18.76 33.96
CA HIS A 464 33.13 -17.87 33.58
C HIS A 464 31.80 -18.63 33.46
N LYS A 465 31.81 -19.81 32.82
CA LYS A 465 30.64 -20.67 32.66
C LYS A 465 30.04 -21.12 34.00
N GLU A 466 30.88 -21.34 35.01
CA GLU A 466 30.46 -21.69 36.38
C GLU A 466 29.84 -20.53 37.16
N LEU A 467 30.23 -19.28 36.89
CA LEU A 467 29.84 -18.12 37.69
C LEU A 467 28.90 -17.11 37.01
N ARG A 468 28.77 -17.14 35.68
CA ARG A 468 28.04 -16.10 34.92
C ARG A 468 26.53 -16.09 35.22
N GLY A 469 25.99 -14.89 35.41
CA GLY A 469 24.55 -14.64 35.54
C GLY A 469 23.84 -14.41 34.19
N SER A 470 22.51 -14.48 34.19
CA SER A 470 21.66 -14.39 32.99
C SER A 470 21.08 -13.00 32.68
N VAL A 471 21.35 -11.98 33.52
CA VAL A 471 20.58 -10.73 33.55
C VAL A 471 21.03 -9.71 32.50
N ARG A 472 20.19 -9.47 31.49
CA ARG A 472 20.39 -8.46 30.42
C ARG A 472 19.64 -7.13 30.67
N ALA A 473 19.62 -6.67 31.92
CA ALA A 473 19.00 -5.39 32.30
C ALA A 473 19.89 -4.59 33.26
N ARG A 474 19.86 -3.26 33.14
CA ARG A 474 20.54 -2.30 34.05
C ARG A 474 19.53 -1.70 35.02
N ARG A 475 19.94 -1.33 36.22
CA ARG A 475 19.02 -0.75 37.22
C ARG A 475 19.18 0.77 37.28
N VAL A 476 18.11 1.54 37.43
CA VAL A 476 18.18 2.97 37.73
C VAL A 476 18.60 3.12 39.20
N VAL A 477 19.64 3.89 39.46
CA VAL A 477 20.16 4.19 40.81
C VAL A 477 19.56 5.48 41.35
N SER A 478 19.62 6.56 40.58
CA SER A 478 19.07 7.86 40.98
C SER A 478 18.45 8.59 39.79
N VAL A 479 17.45 9.41 40.07
CA VAL A 479 17.01 10.46 39.15
C VAL A 479 16.98 11.75 39.95
N ARG A 480 17.65 12.79 39.44
CA ARG A 480 17.83 14.06 40.15
C ARG A 480 17.46 15.20 39.22
N ALA A 481 16.57 16.08 39.68
CA ALA A 481 16.29 17.34 38.99
C ALA A 481 17.58 18.18 38.92
N ILE A 482 17.83 18.77 37.74
CA ILE A 482 18.97 19.65 37.48
C ILE A 482 18.48 20.98 36.90
N PRO A 483 19.32 22.04 36.89
CA PRO A 483 19.03 23.25 36.13
C PRO A 483 18.69 22.91 34.68
N SER A 484 17.71 23.63 34.10
CA SER A 484 17.28 23.42 32.72
C SER A 484 18.46 23.53 31.74
N VAL A 485 18.66 22.49 30.93
CA VAL A 485 19.61 22.48 29.82
C VAL A 485 18.88 22.58 28.48
N PRO A 486 19.55 22.98 27.39
CA PRO A 486 18.99 22.83 26.04
C PRO A 486 18.74 21.34 25.73
N VAL A 487 17.52 21.02 25.30
CA VAL A 487 17.08 19.65 24.97
C VAL A 487 16.44 19.61 23.58
N ARG A 488 16.47 18.45 22.93
CA ARG A 488 15.98 18.27 21.56
C ARG A 488 15.51 16.83 21.33
N CYS A 489 14.64 16.63 20.34
CA CYS A 489 14.15 15.31 19.92
C CYS A 489 14.67 14.95 18.53
N VAL A 490 14.75 13.65 18.25
CA VAL A 490 14.87 13.09 16.89
C VAL A 490 13.82 12.02 16.66
N GLN A 491 13.42 11.86 15.40
CA GLN A 491 12.52 10.81 14.93
C GLN A 491 13.30 9.85 14.02
N VAL A 492 13.01 8.56 14.11
CA VAL A 492 13.69 7.51 13.35
C VAL A 492 12.72 6.57 12.62
N ASP A 493 13.17 5.99 11.51
CA ASP A 493 12.37 5.20 10.54
C ASP A 493 12.01 3.77 10.96
N ASN A 494 12.50 3.25 12.09
CA ASN A 494 12.17 1.87 12.50
C ASN A 494 10.74 1.75 13.07
N ILE A 495 10.17 0.55 12.93
CA ILE A 495 8.79 0.17 13.30
C ILE A 495 8.39 0.55 14.74
N ARG A 496 9.34 0.64 15.67
CA ARG A 496 9.07 0.97 17.08
C ARG A 496 9.25 2.46 17.39
N HIS A 497 9.78 3.23 16.43
CA HIS A 497 10.27 4.59 16.59
C HIS A 497 11.21 4.78 17.80
N LEU A 498 11.95 3.72 18.14
CA LEU A 498 12.92 3.69 19.23
C LEU A 498 14.32 3.85 18.65
N TYR A 499 15.11 4.80 19.16
CA TYR A 499 16.55 4.86 18.94
C TYR A 499 17.28 4.64 20.25
N LEU A 500 18.53 4.21 20.16
CA LEU A 500 19.43 4.07 21.28
C LEU A 500 20.00 5.44 21.68
N ALA A 501 19.92 5.79 22.96
CA ALA A 501 20.54 7.00 23.51
C ALA A 501 21.55 6.71 24.63
N GLY A 502 22.57 7.57 24.78
CA GLY A 502 23.65 7.48 25.75
C GLY A 502 24.73 6.45 25.40
N GLU A 503 25.90 6.51 26.07
CA GLU A 503 27.00 5.54 25.87
C GLU A 503 26.56 4.09 26.12
N ALA A 504 25.53 3.90 26.95
CA ALA A 504 24.97 2.59 27.29
C ALA A 504 23.76 2.17 26.43
N MET A 505 23.25 3.01 25.53
CA MET A 505 22.23 2.68 24.52
C MET A 505 20.81 2.29 25.05
N ILE A 506 19.85 3.24 25.11
CA ILE A 506 18.50 3.10 25.76
C ILE A 506 17.28 3.62 24.90
N PRO A 507 16.04 3.00 24.91
CA PRO A 507 14.84 3.34 24.07
C PRO A 507 13.52 3.95 24.72
N THR A 508 12.54 4.54 23.94
CA THR A 508 11.40 5.46 24.40
C THR A 508 10.02 5.60 23.58
N HIS A 509 8.78 5.72 24.16
CA HIS A 509 7.41 5.53 23.47
C HIS A 509 6.19 6.56 23.71
N ASN A 510 4.93 6.49 23.10
CA ASN A 510 3.57 7.12 23.54
C ASN A 510 2.26 7.11 22.62
N SER A 511 0.99 7.00 23.14
CA SER A 511 -0.38 7.41 22.55
C SER A 511 -1.61 7.54 23.57
N THR A 512 -2.80 8.15 23.25
CA THR A 512 -3.97 8.34 24.23
C THR A 512 -5.50 8.47 23.84
N LEU A 513 -6.01 9.11 22.76
CA LEU A 513 -7.45 9.56 22.74
C LEU A 513 -8.52 8.45 22.76
N ALA A 514 -8.40 7.40 21.94
CA ALA A 514 -9.53 6.50 21.65
C ALA A 514 -10.05 5.70 22.87
N MET A 515 -9.29 5.68 23.97
CA MET A 515 -9.72 5.12 25.25
C MET A 515 -10.94 5.84 25.85
N ASP A 516 -11.11 7.15 25.64
CA ASP A 516 -12.27 7.86 26.18
C ASP A 516 -13.59 7.43 25.51
N TRP A 517 -13.58 7.14 24.20
CA TRP A 517 -14.75 6.61 23.50
C TRP A 517 -15.10 5.18 23.94
N LEU A 518 -14.09 4.34 24.19
CA LEU A 518 -14.28 3.00 24.76
C LEU A 518 -14.87 3.06 26.18
N ARG A 519 -14.44 4.03 27.01
CA ARG A 519 -15.01 4.28 28.34
C ARG A 519 -16.47 4.70 28.25
N SER A 520 -16.80 5.67 27.39
CA SER A 520 -18.17 6.09 27.14
C SER A 520 -19.05 4.90 26.75
N ALA A 521 -18.67 4.18 25.68
CA ALA A 521 -19.43 3.07 25.15
C ALA A 521 -19.68 1.97 26.20
N SER A 522 -18.62 1.42 26.80
CA SER A 522 -18.76 0.22 27.64
C SER A 522 -18.97 0.48 29.12
N ILE A 523 -18.35 1.50 29.72
CA ILE A 523 -18.46 1.75 31.18
C ILE A 523 -19.67 2.65 31.48
N HIS A 524 -19.90 3.70 30.67
CA HIS A 524 -21.00 4.64 30.94
C HIS A 524 -22.33 4.21 30.30
N HIS A 525 -22.29 3.55 29.14
CA HIS A 525 -23.48 3.12 28.40
C HIS A 525 -23.70 1.61 28.32
N GLY A 526 -22.80 0.78 28.84
CA GLY A 526 -22.96 -0.69 28.87
C GLY A 526 -22.95 -1.37 27.50
N LEU A 527 -22.45 -0.68 26.46
CA LEU A 527 -22.39 -1.19 25.09
C LEU A 527 -21.08 -1.95 24.86
N THR A 528 -21.18 -3.14 24.27
CA THR A 528 -20.02 -3.99 23.99
C THR A 528 -19.03 -3.31 23.04
N SER A 529 -17.77 -3.16 23.45
CA SER A 529 -16.71 -2.61 22.59
C SER A 529 -15.43 -3.44 22.61
N ALA A 530 -14.62 -3.30 21.55
CA ALA A 530 -13.35 -4.02 21.40
C ALA A 530 -12.22 -3.08 20.99
N MET A 531 -11.05 -3.21 21.64
CA MET A 531 -9.82 -2.52 21.27
C MET A 531 -8.77 -3.51 20.79
N PHE A 532 -8.32 -3.35 19.55
CA PHE A 532 -7.15 -4.04 19.00
C PHE A 532 -5.96 -3.09 19.06
N SER A 533 -5.06 -3.35 20.00
CA SER A 533 -3.88 -2.53 20.27
C SER A 533 -2.62 -3.21 19.74
N LEU A 534 -2.00 -2.58 18.76
CA LEU A 534 -0.75 -2.98 18.14
C LEU A 534 0.46 -2.24 18.77
N GLU A 535 0.17 -1.14 19.48
CA GLU A 535 1.17 -0.23 20.06
C GLU A 535 1.30 -0.36 21.60
N MET A 536 0.18 -0.46 22.32
CA MET A 536 0.12 -0.49 23.80
C MET A 536 -0.30 -1.86 24.35
N SER A 537 0.22 -2.24 25.54
CA SER A 537 -0.17 -3.50 26.19
C SER A 537 -1.50 -3.39 26.93
N LYS A 538 -2.18 -4.53 27.17
CA LYS A 538 -3.41 -4.62 27.99
C LYS A 538 -3.26 -3.93 29.34
N THR A 539 -2.15 -4.17 30.04
CA THR A 539 -1.88 -3.55 31.35
C THR A 539 -1.76 -2.03 31.24
N GLU A 540 -1.15 -1.51 30.18
CA GLU A 540 -1.05 -0.07 29.98
C GLU A 540 -2.43 0.57 29.73
N ILE A 541 -3.25 -0.07 28.87
CA ILE A 541 -4.62 0.38 28.58
C ILE A 541 -5.46 0.36 29.85
N VAL A 542 -5.48 -0.74 30.60
CA VAL A 542 -6.23 -0.86 31.87
C VAL A 542 -5.82 0.18 32.90
N MET A 543 -4.52 0.46 33.06
CA MET A 543 -4.04 1.51 33.97
C MET A 543 -4.52 2.92 33.57
N ARG A 544 -4.59 3.20 32.26
CA ARG A 544 -5.09 4.48 31.73
C ARG A 544 -6.61 4.59 31.88
N LEU A 545 -7.37 3.52 31.61
CA LEU A 545 -8.82 3.45 31.86
C LEU A 545 -9.14 3.72 33.34
N LEU A 546 -8.44 3.05 34.26
CA LEU A 546 -8.61 3.24 35.71
C LEU A 546 -8.27 4.66 36.15
N SER A 547 -7.16 5.23 35.66
CA SER A 547 -6.76 6.62 35.95
C SER A 547 -7.84 7.62 35.52
N ALA A 548 -8.37 7.43 34.31
CA ALA A 548 -9.36 8.30 33.70
C ALA A 548 -10.73 8.26 34.39
N GLU A 549 -11.12 7.08 34.90
CA GLU A 549 -12.41 6.84 35.58
C GLU A 549 -12.36 7.17 37.09
N ALA A 550 -11.35 6.69 37.80
CA ALA A 550 -11.16 6.99 39.23
C ALA A 550 -10.70 8.44 39.49
N LYS A 551 -10.30 9.17 38.44
CA LYS A 551 -9.69 10.51 38.50
C LYS A 551 -8.46 10.54 39.41
N VAL A 552 -7.69 9.45 39.39
CA VAL A 552 -6.39 9.33 40.07
C VAL A 552 -5.31 9.53 39.01
N LYS A 553 -4.23 10.25 39.32
CA LYS A 553 -3.19 10.50 38.32
C LYS A 553 -2.52 9.20 37.89
N LEU A 554 -2.25 9.06 36.59
CA LEU A 554 -1.63 7.86 36.05
C LEU A 554 -0.27 7.60 36.72
N GLY A 555 0.51 8.66 36.98
CA GLY A 555 1.78 8.56 37.71
C GLY A 555 1.63 8.12 39.17
N ASP A 556 0.59 8.58 39.88
CA ASP A 556 0.33 8.19 41.27
C ASP A 556 -0.08 6.69 41.34
N MET A 557 -0.88 6.24 40.37
CA MET A 557 -1.24 4.82 40.20
C MET A 557 -0.05 3.95 39.80
N ARG A 558 0.70 4.34 38.76
CA ARG A 558 1.91 3.62 38.32
C ARG A 558 2.96 3.53 39.43
N SER A 559 3.06 4.55 40.28
CA SER A 559 4.06 4.61 41.36
C SER A 559 3.63 4.00 42.69
N GLY A 560 2.38 3.54 42.81
CA GLY A 560 1.84 3.01 44.06
C GLY A 560 1.78 4.06 45.18
N LYS A 561 1.85 5.35 44.83
CA LYS A 561 1.76 6.49 45.78
C LYS A 561 0.34 6.99 45.98
N MET A 562 -0.64 6.17 45.58
CA MET A 562 -2.05 6.39 45.83
C MET A 562 -2.31 6.58 47.33
N SER A 563 -2.95 7.69 47.70
CA SER A 563 -3.45 7.91 49.05
C SER A 563 -4.60 6.94 49.36
N ASP A 564 -4.98 6.81 50.63
CA ASP A 564 -6.15 6.01 51.04
C ASP A 564 -7.45 6.49 50.35
N ASP A 565 -7.53 7.79 49.99
CA ASP A 565 -8.62 8.35 49.21
C ASP A 565 -8.54 7.98 47.71
N ASP A 566 -7.35 7.94 47.11
CA ASP A 566 -7.17 7.46 45.74
C ASP A 566 -7.51 5.96 45.63
N TRP A 567 -7.09 5.16 46.62
CA TRP A 567 -7.49 3.75 46.74
C TRP A 567 -9.01 3.60 46.92
N SER A 568 -9.63 4.46 47.72
CA SER A 568 -11.08 4.49 47.90
C SER A 568 -11.82 4.88 46.62
N ARG A 569 -11.30 5.86 45.85
CA ARG A 569 -11.86 6.28 44.56
C ARG A 569 -11.73 5.19 43.50
N LEU A 570 -10.58 4.51 43.44
CA LEU A 570 -10.35 3.39 42.54
C LEU A 570 -11.25 2.20 42.90
N ALA A 571 -11.28 1.77 44.15
CA ALA A 571 -12.11 0.64 44.61
C ALA A 571 -13.61 0.86 44.34
N ARG A 572 -14.11 2.11 44.43
CA ARG A 572 -15.50 2.45 44.06
C ARG A 572 -15.81 2.29 42.56
N ARG A 573 -14.82 2.48 41.68
CA ARG A 573 -14.98 2.36 40.21
C ARG A 573 -14.56 1.00 39.66
N MET A 574 -13.80 0.20 40.42
CA MET A 574 -13.38 -1.15 40.02
C MET A 574 -14.55 -2.05 39.63
N GLY A 575 -15.70 -1.98 40.33
CA GLY A 575 -16.89 -2.76 39.99
C GLY A 575 -17.43 -2.42 38.59
N GLU A 576 -17.73 -1.14 38.36
CA GLU A 576 -18.22 -0.63 37.07
C GLU A 576 -17.29 -0.96 35.90
N ILE A 577 -15.96 -0.97 36.12
CA ILE A 577 -14.97 -1.32 35.08
C ILE A 577 -14.88 -2.84 34.86
N THR A 578 -15.08 -3.64 35.91
CA THR A 578 -15.04 -5.12 35.82
C THR A 578 -16.30 -5.67 35.14
N ASP A 579 -17.44 -5.03 35.37
CA ASP A 579 -18.73 -5.43 34.79
C ASP A 579 -18.94 -4.89 33.36
N ALA A 580 -18.12 -3.94 32.90
CA ALA A 580 -18.23 -3.33 31.59
C ALA A 580 -17.85 -4.31 30.45
N PRO A 581 -18.63 -4.40 29.35
CA PRO A 581 -18.35 -5.30 28.22
C PRO A 581 -17.27 -4.78 27.27
N LEU A 582 -16.09 -4.46 27.83
CA LEU A 582 -14.91 -3.97 27.11
C LEU A 582 -13.88 -5.07 26.90
N PHE A 583 -13.62 -5.41 25.63
CA PHE A 583 -12.64 -6.43 25.25
C PHE A 583 -11.36 -5.78 24.72
N ILE A 584 -10.19 -6.24 25.17
CA ILE A 584 -8.88 -5.72 24.73
C ILE A 584 -8.05 -6.87 24.17
N ASP A 585 -7.42 -6.66 23.02
CA ASP A 585 -6.45 -7.55 22.42
C ASP A 585 -5.16 -6.78 22.10
N ASP A 586 -4.04 -7.20 22.69
CA ASP A 586 -2.69 -6.65 22.51
C ASP A 586 -1.74 -7.63 21.80
N SER A 587 -2.29 -8.60 21.06
CA SER A 587 -1.49 -9.58 20.32
C SER A 587 -0.60 -8.86 19.29
N PRO A 588 0.72 -9.12 19.27
CA PRO A 588 1.62 -8.47 18.31
C PRO A 588 1.37 -8.98 16.89
N ASN A 589 1.54 -8.08 15.90
CA ASN A 589 1.48 -8.38 14.47
C ASN A 589 0.12 -8.89 13.95
N LEU A 590 -1.01 -8.53 14.57
CA LEU A 590 -2.33 -8.95 14.11
C LEU A 590 -2.60 -8.57 12.65
N THR A 591 -3.00 -9.56 11.87
CA THR A 591 -3.50 -9.37 10.50
C THR A 591 -4.97 -8.93 10.51
N MET A 592 -5.41 -8.34 9.39
CA MET A 592 -6.81 -7.95 9.21
C MET A 592 -7.79 -9.14 9.31
N MET A 593 -7.38 -10.32 8.86
CA MET A 593 -8.20 -11.52 8.91
C MET A 593 -8.44 -12.00 10.34
N GLU A 594 -7.42 -11.95 11.19
CA GLU A 594 -7.56 -12.28 12.62
C GLU A 594 -8.44 -11.26 13.36
N ILE A 595 -8.26 -9.96 13.10
CA ILE A 595 -9.10 -8.89 13.65
C ILE A 595 -10.56 -9.11 13.26
N ARG A 596 -10.85 -9.37 11.97
CA ARG A 596 -12.18 -9.69 11.46
C ARG A 596 -12.78 -10.93 12.11
N ALA A 597 -12.01 -12.03 12.22
CA ALA A 597 -12.47 -13.26 12.84
C ALA A 597 -12.79 -13.09 14.34
N LYS A 598 -11.97 -12.33 15.08
CA LYS A 598 -12.19 -11.99 16.49
C LYS A 598 -13.39 -11.06 16.67
N ALA A 599 -13.51 -10.02 15.85
CA ALA A 599 -14.64 -9.08 15.88
C ALA A 599 -15.97 -9.77 15.53
N ARG A 600 -16.02 -10.64 14.50
CA ARG A 600 -17.17 -11.52 14.20
C ARG A 600 -17.60 -12.35 15.40
N ARG A 601 -16.63 -13.00 16.07
CA ARG A 601 -16.88 -13.84 17.26
C ARG A 601 -17.45 -13.04 18.43
N LEU A 602 -16.97 -11.81 18.65
CA LEU A 602 -17.51 -10.90 19.65
C LEU A 602 -18.90 -10.38 19.26
N LYS A 603 -19.15 -10.06 17.99
CA LYS A 603 -20.48 -9.66 17.49
C LYS A 603 -21.52 -10.75 17.73
N GLN A 604 -21.19 -12.01 17.41
CA GLN A 604 -22.09 -13.15 17.60
C GLN A 604 -22.37 -13.47 19.08
N LYS A 605 -21.38 -13.33 19.97
CA LYS A 605 -21.51 -13.74 21.39
C LYS A 605 -21.97 -12.63 22.35
N HIS A 606 -21.65 -11.38 22.03
CA HIS A 606 -21.80 -10.24 22.94
C HIS A 606 -22.40 -8.99 22.27
N ASP A 607 -22.91 -9.09 21.04
CA ASP A 607 -23.49 -7.98 20.28
C ASP A 607 -22.63 -6.71 20.28
N LEU A 608 -21.38 -6.88 19.82
CA LEU A 608 -20.40 -5.83 19.59
C LEU A 608 -21.02 -4.58 18.92
N LYS A 609 -20.74 -3.41 19.50
CA LYS A 609 -21.23 -2.09 19.07
C LYS A 609 -20.14 -1.12 18.64
N LEU A 610 -18.89 -1.28 19.07
CA LEU A 610 -17.77 -0.40 18.71
C LEU A 610 -16.46 -1.18 18.58
N VAL A 611 -15.66 -0.87 17.57
CA VAL A 611 -14.29 -1.39 17.41
C VAL A 611 -13.31 -0.23 17.33
N VAL A 612 -12.18 -0.34 18.03
CA VAL A 612 -11.02 0.57 17.95
C VAL A 612 -9.79 -0.22 17.50
N ILE A 613 -9.00 0.34 16.58
CA ILE A 613 -7.73 -0.23 16.09
C ILE A 613 -6.62 0.81 16.27
N ASP A 614 -5.59 0.48 17.05
CA ASP A 614 -4.55 1.41 17.53
C ASP A 614 -3.12 0.88 17.27
N TYR A 615 -2.35 1.38 16.29
CA TYR A 615 -2.71 2.28 15.20
C TYR A 615 -2.59 1.56 13.84
N MET A 616 -3.39 2.00 12.87
CA MET A 616 -3.58 1.33 11.58
C MET A 616 -2.27 1.12 10.80
N GLN A 617 -1.32 2.06 10.90
CA GLN A 617 0.01 1.95 10.30
C GLN A 617 0.99 1.00 11.04
N LEU A 618 0.54 0.17 11.97
CA LEU A 618 1.29 -1.01 12.47
C LEU A 618 0.75 -2.35 11.96
N MET A 619 -0.38 -2.35 11.23
CA MET A 619 -0.92 -3.58 10.65
C MET A 619 0.03 -4.17 9.59
N THR A 620 -0.06 -5.48 9.39
CA THR A 620 0.60 -6.19 8.28
C THR A 620 -0.44 -6.97 7.46
N SER A 621 -0.26 -7.00 6.14
CA SER A 621 -1.16 -7.72 5.22
C SER A 621 -0.93 -9.24 5.18
N GLY A 622 0.15 -9.73 5.79
CA GLY A 622 0.64 -11.10 5.66
C GLY A 622 1.25 -11.43 4.29
N LYS A 623 1.16 -10.51 3.31
CA LYS A 623 1.72 -10.66 1.96
C LYS A 623 2.96 -9.76 1.81
N LYS A 624 3.84 -10.09 0.87
CA LYS A 624 4.80 -9.10 0.35
C LYS A 624 4.04 -8.08 -0.50
N VAL A 625 3.79 -6.90 0.06
CA VAL A 625 3.31 -5.73 -0.68
C VAL A 625 4.51 -4.85 -1.02
N GLU A 626 4.53 -4.27 -2.22
CA GLU A 626 5.72 -3.61 -2.76
C GLU A 626 5.90 -2.18 -2.22
N SER A 627 4.82 -1.56 -1.70
CA SER A 627 4.82 -0.22 -1.10
C SER A 627 3.91 -0.15 0.13
N ARG A 628 4.37 0.54 1.19
CA ARG A 628 3.60 0.72 2.43
C ARG A 628 2.28 1.48 2.20
N GLN A 629 2.22 2.33 1.17
CA GLN A 629 1.01 3.07 0.79
C GLN A 629 -0.07 2.16 0.23
N GLN A 630 0.31 1.17 -0.59
CA GLN A 630 -0.59 0.16 -1.11
C GLN A 630 -1.13 -0.71 0.03
N GLU A 631 -0.27 -1.06 0.99
CA GLU A 631 -0.65 -1.82 2.18
C GLU A 631 -1.64 -1.04 3.09
N VAL A 632 -1.40 0.27 3.32
CA VAL A 632 -2.34 1.15 4.03
C VAL A 632 -3.65 1.34 3.25
N SER A 633 -3.62 1.34 1.91
CA SER A 633 -4.83 1.34 1.06
C SER A 633 -5.67 0.08 1.29
N GLU A 634 -5.03 -1.09 1.32
CA GLU A 634 -5.68 -2.39 1.53
C GLU A 634 -6.29 -2.47 2.94
N PHE A 635 -5.60 -1.94 3.96
CA PHE A 635 -6.15 -1.83 5.32
C PHE A 635 -7.37 -0.91 5.38
N SER A 636 -7.28 0.30 4.81
CA SER A 636 -8.38 1.27 4.77
C SER A 636 -9.66 0.64 4.20
N ARG A 637 -9.56 0.04 3.02
CA ARG A 637 -10.66 -0.69 2.37
C ARG A 637 -11.19 -1.84 3.22
N SER A 638 -10.29 -2.63 3.82
CA SER A 638 -10.69 -3.80 4.61
C SER A 638 -11.37 -3.42 5.94
N ILE A 639 -10.95 -2.32 6.57
CA ILE A 639 -11.63 -1.74 7.74
C ILE A 639 -13.04 -1.26 7.36
N LYS A 640 -13.19 -0.59 6.22
CA LYS A 640 -14.52 -0.16 5.74
C LYS A 640 -15.45 -1.33 5.43
N LEU A 641 -14.93 -2.42 4.89
CA LEU A 641 -15.69 -3.66 4.68
C LEU A 641 -16.06 -4.32 6.01
N LEU A 642 -15.15 -4.38 6.99
CA LEU A 642 -15.41 -4.88 8.34
C LEU A 642 -16.52 -4.10 9.05
N ALA A 643 -16.49 -2.76 8.97
CA ALA A 643 -17.50 -1.89 9.56
C ALA A 643 -18.90 -2.18 9.01
N LYS A 644 -19.01 -2.25 7.68
CA LYS A 644 -20.27 -2.59 6.98
C LYS A 644 -20.76 -4.00 7.30
N GLU A 645 -19.88 -4.99 7.27
CA GLU A 645 -20.20 -6.40 7.49
C GLU A 645 -20.75 -6.68 8.90
N LEU A 646 -20.17 -6.03 9.92
CA LEU A 646 -20.59 -6.23 11.30
C LEU A 646 -21.68 -5.26 11.76
N GLU A 647 -22.04 -4.28 10.93
CA GLU A 647 -22.90 -3.16 11.28
C GLU A 647 -22.45 -2.47 12.59
N VAL A 648 -21.17 -2.11 12.65
CA VAL A 648 -20.58 -1.37 13.79
C VAL A 648 -19.72 -0.20 13.30
N PRO A 649 -19.66 0.93 14.04
CA PRO A 649 -18.58 1.89 13.88
C PRO A 649 -17.22 1.24 14.17
N VAL A 650 -16.28 1.42 13.24
CA VAL A 650 -14.87 1.02 13.40
C VAL A 650 -13.99 2.27 13.36
N VAL A 651 -13.28 2.50 14.46
CA VAL A 651 -12.39 3.64 14.68
C VAL A 651 -10.95 3.19 14.45
N ALA A 652 -10.31 3.76 13.44
CA ALA A 652 -8.91 3.51 13.12
C ALA A 652 -8.06 4.71 13.53
N ILE A 653 -7.11 4.50 14.43
CA ILE A 653 -6.15 5.53 14.82
C ILE A 653 -5.07 5.64 13.73
N SER A 654 -4.75 6.87 13.34
CA SER A 654 -3.77 7.22 12.32
C SER A 654 -2.84 8.34 12.82
N GLN A 655 -1.60 8.37 12.33
CA GLN A 655 -0.69 9.49 12.59
C GLN A 655 -0.78 10.55 11.48
N LEU A 656 -0.59 11.83 11.84
CA LEU A 656 -0.55 12.95 10.91
C LEU A 656 0.87 13.25 10.41
N ASN A 657 0.96 13.68 9.16
CA ASN A 657 2.17 14.26 8.57
C ASN A 657 2.41 15.69 9.06
N ARG A 658 3.65 16.17 8.92
CA ARG A 658 4.10 17.49 9.41
C ARG A 658 3.70 18.69 8.54
N GLY A 659 2.87 18.49 7.51
CA GLY A 659 2.31 19.56 6.66
C GLY A 659 1.74 20.78 7.42
N PRO A 660 1.04 20.62 8.57
CA PRO A 660 0.55 21.75 9.35
C PRO A 660 1.67 22.65 9.88
N GLU A 661 2.84 22.09 10.21
CA GLU A 661 3.91 22.81 10.92
C GLU A 661 4.55 23.92 10.07
N GLN A 662 4.43 23.82 8.74
CA GLN A 662 4.91 24.81 7.78
C GLN A 662 3.85 25.89 7.46
N ARG A 663 2.59 25.70 7.85
CA ARG A 663 1.51 26.68 7.66
C ARG A 663 1.46 27.69 8.80
N THR A 664 0.98 28.90 8.51
CA THR A 664 0.81 29.97 9.50
C THR A 664 -0.21 29.63 10.58
N ASP A 665 -1.24 28.85 10.26
CA ASP A 665 -2.33 28.48 11.17
C ASP A 665 -2.01 27.26 12.06
N LYS A 666 -1.09 26.39 11.62
CA LYS A 666 -0.62 25.16 12.28
C LYS A 666 -1.71 24.17 12.70
N LYS A 667 -2.95 24.37 12.25
CA LYS A 667 -4.08 23.46 12.45
C LYS A 667 -4.00 22.31 11.44
N PRO A 668 -4.22 21.05 11.85
CA PRO A 668 -4.29 19.93 10.94
C PRO A 668 -5.57 19.99 10.09
N GLN A 669 -5.43 19.56 8.85
CA GLN A 669 -6.47 19.46 7.83
C GLN A 669 -6.48 18.02 7.27
N VAL A 670 -7.52 17.64 6.52
CA VAL A 670 -7.67 16.27 5.99
C VAL A 670 -6.49 15.90 5.08
N SER A 671 -5.91 16.89 4.37
CA SER A 671 -4.69 16.76 3.57
C SER A 671 -3.48 16.21 4.34
N ASP A 672 -3.45 16.39 5.67
CA ASP A 672 -2.32 16.06 6.53
C ASP A 672 -2.44 14.66 7.14
N LEU A 673 -3.54 13.94 6.89
CA LEU A 673 -3.70 12.52 7.23
C LEU A 673 -2.64 11.61 6.63
N ARG A 674 -1.87 12.11 5.64
CA ARG A 674 -1.40 11.21 4.60
C ARG A 674 -0.16 11.66 3.86
N GLU A 675 0.54 10.63 3.46
CA GLU A 675 1.41 10.53 2.29
C GLU A 675 0.59 10.71 0.97
N SER A 676 -0.30 11.72 0.89
CA SER A 676 -1.06 12.02 -0.34
C SER A 676 -0.32 13.01 -1.19
N GLY A 677 0.13 12.57 -2.36
CA GLY A 677 0.44 13.52 -3.40
C GLY A 677 -0.79 14.04 -4.12
N CYS A 678 -0.55 15.13 -4.84
CA CYS A 678 -1.55 15.98 -5.49
C CYS A 678 -0.99 16.47 -6.83
N LEU A 679 -1.83 17.07 -7.66
CA LEU A 679 -1.53 17.50 -9.02
C LEU A 679 -1.86 19.00 -9.17
N PRO A 680 -1.03 19.84 -9.83
CA PRO A 680 -1.35 21.25 -10.05
C PRO A 680 -2.57 21.44 -10.96
N ALA A 681 -3.21 22.63 -10.91
CA ALA A 681 -4.40 22.96 -11.70
C ALA A 681 -4.27 22.66 -13.20
N SER A 682 -3.06 22.83 -13.75
CA SER A 682 -2.72 22.65 -15.16
C SER A 682 -2.66 21.20 -15.63
N THR A 683 -2.67 20.22 -14.72
CA THR A 683 -2.56 18.80 -15.06
C THR A 683 -3.76 18.32 -15.86
N ARG A 684 -3.50 17.69 -17.00
CA ARG A 684 -4.53 17.27 -17.97
C ARG A 684 -4.94 15.83 -17.80
N ILE A 685 -6.18 15.60 -17.36
CA ILE A 685 -6.80 14.29 -17.21
C ILE A 685 -7.34 13.79 -18.55
N LEU A 686 -7.05 12.54 -18.88
CA LEU A 686 -7.50 11.90 -20.11
C LEU A 686 -8.91 11.30 -19.96
N ARG A 687 -9.88 11.85 -20.70
CA ARG A 687 -11.28 11.43 -20.64
C ARG A 687 -11.53 10.17 -21.46
N ALA A 688 -12.29 9.24 -20.90
CA ALA A 688 -12.77 8.03 -21.56
C ALA A 688 -14.14 8.22 -22.24
N ASP A 689 -14.92 9.23 -21.88
CA ASP A 689 -16.20 9.54 -22.55
C ASP A 689 -15.99 10.11 -23.96
N THR A 690 -15.04 11.02 -24.12
CA THR A 690 -14.81 11.86 -25.31
C THR A 690 -13.42 11.72 -25.92
N GLY A 691 -12.50 11.00 -25.27
CA GLY A 691 -11.11 10.81 -25.72
C GLY A 691 -10.22 12.06 -25.59
N ALA A 692 -10.81 13.22 -25.31
CA ALA A 692 -10.12 14.50 -25.13
C ALA A 692 -9.43 14.60 -23.75
N GLN A 693 -8.69 15.68 -23.56
CA GLN A 693 -8.11 16.05 -22.26
C GLN A 693 -8.85 17.26 -21.67
N VAL A 694 -8.96 17.28 -20.34
CA VAL A 694 -9.50 18.40 -19.54
C VAL A 694 -8.56 18.62 -18.35
N THR A 695 -8.32 19.86 -17.94
CA THR A 695 -7.48 20.12 -16.77
C THR A 695 -8.22 19.83 -15.46
N ILE A 696 -7.48 19.45 -14.42
CA ILE A 696 -8.07 19.23 -13.08
C ILE A 696 -8.66 20.54 -12.50
N GLY A 697 -8.10 21.70 -12.85
CA GLY A 697 -8.68 23.01 -12.54
C GLY A 697 -10.04 23.25 -13.22
N GLU A 698 -10.14 23.01 -14.53
CA GLU A 698 -11.42 23.13 -15.26
C GLU A 698 -12.51 22.19 -14.70
N LEU A 699 -12.15 20.98 -14.28
CA LEU A 699 -13.09 20.06 -13.64
C LEU A 699 -13.59 20.58 -12.28
N LEU A 700 -12.73 21.24 -11.49
CA LEU A 700 -13.15 21.87 -10.24
C LEU A 700 -14.08 23.07 -10.51
N GLU A 701 -13.74 23.94 -11.46
CA GLU A 701 -14.53 25.13 -11.81
C GLU A 701 -15.91 24.79 -12.38
N THR A 702 -15.98 23.74 -13.21
CA THR A 702 -17.23 23.29 -13.85
C THR A 702 -18.06 22.34 -12.98
N GLY A 703 -17.43 21.66 -12.02
CA GLY A 703 -18.03 20.58 -11.24
C GLY A 703 -18.34 19.32 -12.05
N GLU A 704 -17.80 19.18 -13.26
CA GLU A 704 -18.05 18.04 -14.14
C GLU A 704 -17.44 16.74 -13.58
N ARG A 705 -18.14 15.61 -13.81
CA ARG A 705 -17.77 14.27 -13.32
C ARG A 705 -17.61 13.30 -14.50
N PRO A 706 -16.54 13.45 -15.30
CA PRO A 706 -16.37 12.72 -16.56
C PRO A 706 -16.09 11.24 -16.34
N LEU A 707 -16.23 10.44 -17.40
CA LEU A 707 -15.52 9.16 -17.47
C LEU A 707 -14.06 9.42 -17.81
N VAL A 708 -13.14 8.78 -17.09
CA VAL A 708 -11.69 8.89 -17.27
C VAL A 708 -11.08 7.52 -17.52
N TRP A 709 -9.93 7.50 -18.22
CA TRP A 709 -9.17 6.26 -18.38
C TRP A 709 -8.36 5.96 -17.12
N SER A 710 -8.42 4.71 -16.69
CA SER A 710 -7.69 4.14 -15.55
C SER A 710 -7.19 2.74 -15.89
N LEU A 711 -6.29 2.18 -15.10
CA LEU A 711 -5.80 0.81 -15.23
C LEU A 711 -6.54 -0.14 -14.28
N ASP A 712 -6.94 -1.32 -14.77
CA ASP A 712 -7.39 -2.44 -13.95
C ASP A 712 -6.21 -3.17 -13.26
N GLU A 713 -6.52 -4.16 -12.42
CA GLU A 713 -5.53 -5.00 -11.73
C GLU A 713 -4.59 -5.75 -12.70
N ARG A 714 -4.97 -5.87 -13.98
CA ARG A 714 -4.15 -6.48 -15.05
C ARG A 714 -3.41 -5.43 -15.89
N MET A 715 -3.37 -4.18 -15.44
CA MET A 715 -2.77 -3.04 -16.13
C MET A 715 -3.37 -2.80 -17.54
N ARG A 716 -4.69 -3.04 -17.69
CA ARG A 716 -5.44 -2.74 -18.92
C ARG A 716 -6.30 -1.50 -18.76
N MET A 717 -6.50 -0.78 -19.87
CA MET A 717 -7.23 0.48 -19.89
C MET A 717 -8.74 0.25 -19.73
N VAL A 718 -9.31 0.75 -18.63
CA VAL A 718 -10.74 0.69 -18.30
C VAL A 718 -11.30 2.07 -17.96
N ALA A 719 -12.49 2.36 -18.48
CA ALA A 719 -13.21 3.61 -18.21
C ALA A 719 -13.83 3.57 -16.81
N ARG A 720 -13.63 4.62 -16.02
CA ARG A 720 -14.23 4.78 -14.68
C ARG A 720 -14.76 6.21 -14.48
N PRO A 721 -15.84 6.40 -13.71
CA PRO A 721 -16.34 7.73 -13.40
C PRO A 721 -15.39 8.43 -12.42
N MET A 722 -15.05 9.69 -12.69
CA MET A 722 -14.43 10.57 -11.72
C MET A 722 -15.53 11.18 -10.84
N THR A 723 -15.56 10.84 -9.55
CA THR A 723 -16.66 11.19 -8.65
C THR A 723 -16.48 12.50 -7.90
N ASN A 724 -15.24 12.96 -7.72
CA ASN A 724 -14.93 14.19 -7.00
C ASN A 724 -13.59 14.78 -7.48
N VAL A 725 -13.47 16.11 -7.45
CA VAL A 725 -12.24 16.88 -7.64
C VAL A 725 -12.24 18.01 -6.61
N PHE A 726 -11.11 18.25 -5.95
CA PHE A 726 -11.02 19.24 -4.86
C PHE A 726 -9.60 19.83 -4.71
N SER A 727 -9.53 21.08 -4.25
CA SER A 727 -8.25 21.70 -3.86
C SER A 727 -7.74 21.12 -2.55
N THR A 728 -6.42 20.98 -2.45
CA THR A 728 -5.70 20.42 -1.28
C THR A 728 -4.67 21.41 -0.71
N GLY A 729 -4.79 22.70 -1.09
CA GLY A 729 -3.92 23.78 -0.69
C GLY A 729 -2.69 23.95 -1.58
N GLU A 730 -1.68 24.66 -1.08
CA GLU A 730 -0.42 24.91 -1.80
C GLU A 730 0.67 23.91 -1.36
N LYS A 731 1.39 23.32 -2.33
CA LYS A 731 2.51 22.38 -2.09
C LYS A 731 3.63 22.58 -3.12
N GLU A 732 4.84 22.15 -2.80
CA GLU A 732 5.93 22.07 -3.79
C GLU A 732 5.63 21.02 -4.85
N VAL A 733 5.70 21.42 -6.11
CA VAL A 733 5.45 20.58 -7.29
C VAL A 733 6.76 20.35 -8.04
N PHE A 734 6.91 19.13 -8.58
CA PHE A 734 8.05 18.70 -9.36
C PHE A 734 7.60 18.35 -10.77
N ARG A 735 8.33 18.85 -11.77
CA ARG A 735 8.17 18.51 -13.18
C ARG A 735 9.06 17.33 -13.52
N VAL A 736 8.41 16.21 -13.84
CA VAL A 736 9.05 14.99 -14.31
C VAL A 736 9.11 15.02 -15.83
N ARG A 737 10.27 14.75 -16.43
CA ARG A 737 10.43 14.59 -17.87
C ARG A 737 10.87 13.17 -18.19
N MET A 738 10.29 12.59 -19.23
CA MET A 738 10.45 11.18 -19.57
C MET A 738 11.14 11.00 -20.92
N ALA A 739 11.68 9.82 -21.17
CA ALA A 739 12.47 9.51 -22.37
C ALA A 739 11.62 9.48 -23.66
N SER A 740 10.30 9.27 -23.56
CA SER A 740 9.38 9.52 -24.68
C SER A 740 9.14 11.01 -24.98
N GLY A 741 9.62 11.92 -24.12
CA GLY A 741 9.36 13.34 -24.21
C GLY A 741 8.06 13.80 -23.53
N ARG A 742 7.26 12.88 -22.96
CA ARG A 742 6.16 13.20 -22.02
C ARG A 742 6.68 14.00 -20.81
N VAL A 743 5.79 14.76 -20.20
CA VAL A 743 6.04 15.58 -19.00
C VAL A 743 4.82 15.50 -18.10
N VAL A 744 5.00 15.28 -16.80
CA VAL A 744 3.93 15.36 -15.79
C VAL A 744 4.42 16.23 -14.63
N GLU A 745 3.52 16.98 -14.01
CA GLU A 745 3.80 17.78 -12.82
C GLU A 745 2.99 17.20 -11.65
N ALA A 746 3.64 16.94 -10.51
CA ALA A 746 3.03 16.36 -9.31
C ALA A 746 3.83 16.73 -8.05
N THR A 747 3.25 16.59 -6.87
CA THR A 747 4.00 16.80 -5.61
C THR A 747 4.97 15.65 -5.32
N GLY A 748 5.99 15.90 -4.48
CA GLY A 748 7.03 14.90 -4.19
C GLY A 748 6.48 13.57 -3.65
N ASN A 749 5.46 13.62 -2.81
CA ASN A 749 4.79 12.44 -2.27
C ASN A 749 3.72 11.82 -3.21
N HIS A 750 3.67 12.19 -4.49
CA HIS A 750 2.68 11.63 -5.43
C HIS A 750 3.10 10.24 -5.94
N PRO A 751 2.27 9.19 -5.74
CA PRO A 751 2.64 7.85 -6.18
C PRO A 751 2.54 7.73 -7.70
N LEU A 752 3.64 7.33 -8.33
CA LEU A 752 3.70 6.97 -9.73
C LEU A 752 3.92 5.45 -9.84
N MET A 753 3.20 4.81 -10.76
CA MET A 753 3.24 3.36 -10.91
C MET A 753 4.56 2.93 -11.57
N THR A 754 5.33 2.11 -10.87
CA THR A 754 6.51 1.39 -11.37
C THR A 754 6.15 -0.09 -11.61
N VAL A 755 7.11 -0.91 -12.04
CA VAL A 755 6.85 -2.36 -12.20
C VAL A 755 6.73 -3.10 -10.87
N ASP A 756 7.37 -2.55 -9.82
CA ASP A 756 7.31 -3.01 -8.44
C ASP A 756 6.33 -2.11 -7.65
N GLY A 757 5.16 -1.83 -8.25
CA GLY A 757 4.06 -1.10 -7.61
C GLY A 757 4.21 0.43 -7.55
N TRP A 758 3.40 1.07 -6.70
CA TRP A 758 3.27 2.52 -6.61
C TRP A 758 4.33 3.14 -5.69
N VAL A 759 5.16 4.04 -6.25
CA VAL A 759 6.30 4.65 -5.56
C VAL A 759 6.17 6.18 -5.56
N PRO A 760 6.38 6.88 -4.43
CA PRO A 760 6.38 8.34 -4.37
C PRO A 760 7.42 8.98 -5.29
N LEU A 761 7.07 10.09 -5.94
CA LEU A 761 7.98 10.81 -6.84
C LEU A 761 9.31 11.22 -6.19
N GLU A 762 9.34 11.53 -4.89
CA GLU A 762 10.55 11.89 -4.13
C GLU A 762 11.49 10.71 -3.86
N GLU A 763 11.00 9.47 -3.96
CA GLU A 763 11.82 8.25 -3.91
C GLU A 763 12.33 7.84 -5.31
N LEU A 764 11.73 8.37 -6.38
CA LEU A 764 12.14 8.09 -7.75
C LEU A 764 13.37 8.91 -8.15
N SER A 765 14.22 8.30 -8.97
CA SER A 765 15.46 8.93 -9.45
C SER A 765 15.50 8.99 -10.97
N VAL A 766 16.36 9.86 -11.52
CA VAL A 766 16.63 9.89 -12.96
C VAL A 766 17.26 8.56 -13.38
N GLY A 767 16.46 7.71 -14.03
CA GLY A 767 16.81 6.30 -14.20
C GLY A 767 15.60 5.39 -14.08
N SER A 768 14.73 5.67 -13.11
CA SER A 768 13.51 4.90 -12.82
C SER A 768 12.55 4.88 -14.02
N ARG A 769 11.68 3.87 -14.08
CA ARG A 769 10.66 3.72 -15.12
C ARG A 769 9.26 3.74 -14.51
N ILE A 770 8.36 4.50 -15.13
CA ILE A 770 6.99 4.71 -14.69
C ILE A 770 5.98 4.37 -15.80
N ALA A 771 4.75 4.06 -15.41
CA ALA A 771 3.67 3.67 -16.30
C ALA A 771 3.13 4.85 -17.13
N ALA A 772 3.18 4.71 -18.45
CA ALA A 772 2.45 5.52 -19.42
C ALA A 772 1.51 4.62 -20.24
N PRO A 773 0.38 5.09 -20.78
CA PRO A 773 -0.41 4.31 -21.72
C PRO A 773 0.41 3.97 -22.98
N HIS A 774 0.49 2.68 -23.31
CA HIS A 774 1.03 2.18 -24.57
C HIS A 774 -0.02 2.27 -25.69
N THR A 775 -1.26 1.92 -25.36
CA THR A 775 -2.45 2.06 -26.21
C THR A 775 -3.54 2.80 -25.44
N VAL A 776 -4.42 3.49 -26.15
CA VAL A 776 -5.62 4.12 -25.59
C VAL A 776 -6.83 3.59 -26.37
N PRO A 777 -7.86 3.04 -25.71
CA PRO A 777 -9.05 2.57 -26.43
C PRO A 777 -9.86 3.72 -27.06
N GLU A 778 -10.75 3.37 -27.97
CA GLU A 778 -11.78 4.25 -28.51
C GLU A 778 -12.71 4.74 -27.37
N PRO A 779 -13.21 6.00 -27.39
CA PRO A 779 -13.94 6.56 -26.28
C PRO A 779 -15.37 6.02 -26.25
N ALA A 780 -15.99 6.04 -25.08
CA ALA A 780 -17.31 5.46 -24.87
C ALA A 780 -18.41 6.13 -25.74
N ALA A 781 -18.24 7.40 -26.11
CA ALA A 781 -19.07 8.09 -27.08
C ALA A 781 -18.20 8.61 -28.23
N THR A 782 -18.27 7.94 -29.38
CA THR A 782 -17.65 8.43 -30.61
C THR A 782 -18.50 9.50 -31.29
N THR A 783 -17.84 10.47 -31.88
CA THR A 783 -18.42 11.50 -32.74
C THR A 783 -18.00 11.28 -34.20
N THR A 784 -18.64 11.98 -35.12
CA THR A 784 -18.26 12.00 -36.53
C THR A 784 -18.06 13.43 -37.01
N MET A 785 -17.11 13.62 -37.91
CA MET A 785 -16.87 14.87 -38.64
C MET A 785 -16.97 14.60 -40.14
N ALA A 786 -17.42 15.56 -40.96
CA ALA A 786 -17.49 15.33 -42.39
C ALA A 786 -16.08 15.20 -42.99
N GLU A 787 -15.93 14.35 -44.01
CA GLU A 787 -14.61 14.07 -44.59
C GLU A 787 -13.90 15.33 -45.09
N HIS A 788 -14.64 16.22 -45.76
CA HIS A 788 -14.13 17.50 -46.24
C HIS A 788 -13.67 18.44 -45.12
N GLU A 789 -14.30 18.38 -43.95
CA GLU A 789 -13.88 19.13 -42.76
C GLU A 789 -12.58 18.55 -42.20
N LEU A 790 -12.46 17.22 -42.09
CA LEU A 790 -11.23 16.55 -41.62
C LEU A 790 -10.03 16.85 -42.51
N VAL A 791 -10.20 16.74 -43.83
CA VAL A 791 -9.16 17.05 -44.83
C VAL A 791 -8.77 18.52 -44.73
N MET A 792 -9.74 19.44 -44.64
CA MET A 792 -9.47 20.87 -44.46
C MET A 792 -8.76 21.15 -43.13
N LEU A 793 -9.13 20.47 -42.04
CA LEU A 793 -8.54 20.65 -40.72
C LEU A 793 -7.07 20.26 -40.70
N ALA A 794 -6.74 19.05 -41.20
CA ALA A 794 -5.37 18.55 -41.24
C ALA A 794 -4.45 19.47 -42.06
N HIS A 795 -4.88 19.86 -43.26
CA HIS A 795 -4.12 20.76 -44.13
C HIS A 795 -4.04 22.20 -43.61
N THR A 796 -5.05 22.69 -42.88
CA THR A 796 -5.00 24.01 -42.25
C THR A 796 -4.14 24.04 -40.98
N ILE A 797 -4.02 22.92 -40.27
CA ILE A 797 -3.10 22.76 -39.13
C ILE A 797 -1.64 22.70 -39.60
N GLY A 798 -1.32 22.01 -40.69
CA GLY A 798 0.01 22.06 -41.32
C GLY A 798 0.24 23.36 -42.11
N ASP A 799 0.33 23.24 -43.43
CA ASP A 799 0.73 24.30 -44.38
C ASP A 799 -0.28 25.45 -44.56
N GLY A 800 -1.46 25.39 -43.95
CA GLY A 800 -2.47 26.46 -44.05
C GLY A 800 -2.09 27.75 -43.32
N SER A 801 -2.36 28.87 -43.99
CA SER A 801 -2.27 30.23 -43.47
C SER A 801 -3.66 30.83 -43.26
N CYS A 802 -4.06 30.90 -41.99
CA CYS A 802 -5.36 31.42 -41.54
C CYS A 802 -5.20 32.66 -40.63
N VAL A 803 -4.16 33.46 -40.84
CA VAL A 803 -3.81 34.60 -39.97
C VAL A 803 -4.75 35.80 -40.17
N LYS A 804 -4.98 36.56 -39.08
CA LYS A 804 -5.88 37.73 -39.09
C LYS A 804 -5.45 38.76 -40.17
N ARG A 805 -6.44 39.31 -40.88
CA ARG A 805 -6.31 40.31 -41.96
C ARG A 805 -5.60 39.82 -43.23
N GLN A 806 -5.46 38.51 -43.45
CA GLN A 806 -5.03 37.93 -44.72
C GLN A 806 -6.12 37.00 -45.30
N PRO A 807 -6.18 36.79 -46.63
CA PRO A 807 -7.01 35.73 -47.21
C PRO A 807 -6.55 34.36 -46.70
N ILE A 808 -7.49 33.44 -46.45
CA ILE A 808 -7.13 32.04 -46.18
C ILE A 808 -6.41 31.48 -47.40
N ARG A 809 -5.24 30.88 -47.15
CA ARG A 809 -4.39 30.27 -48.16
C ARG A 809 -3.90 28.90 -47.70
N TYR A 810 -3.78 27.99 -48.65
CA TYR A 810 -3.03 26.74 -48.51
C TYR A 810 -1.94 26.73 -49.57
N ALA A 811 -0.73 26.27 -49.26
CA ALA A 811 0.38 26.22 -50.22
C ALA A 811 1.00 24.83 -50.21
N SER A 812 1.19 24.24 -51.39
CA SER A 812 1.88 22.96 -51.53
C SER A 812 2.56 22.83 -52.89
N ILE A 813 3.54 21.92 -52.96
CA ILE A 813 4.14 21.46 -54.22
C ILE A 813 3.48 20.19 -54.76
N ASP A 814 2.66 19.55 -53.93
CA ASP A 814 2.01 18.27 -54.21
C ASP A 814 0.61 18.51 -54.80
N GLU A 815 0.42 18.09 -56.05
CA GLU A 815 -0.84 18.26 -56.79
C GLU A 815 -2.02 17.49 -56.18
N GLN A 816 -1.76 16.35 -55.53
CA GLN A 816 -2.80 15.58 -54.86
C GLN A 816 -3.29 16.31 -53.60
N ASN A 817 -2.37 16.92 -52.84
CA ASN A 817 -2.73 17.76 -51.71
C ASN A 817 -3.52 19.01 -52.13
N LEU A 818 -3.12 19.66 -53.23
CA LEU A 818 -3.87 20.79 -53.81
C LEU A 818 -5.27 20.36 -54.26
N ALA A 819 -5.40 19.20 -54.92
CA ALA A 819 -6.68 18.64 -55.31
C ALA A 819 -7.57 18.31 -54.10
N ALA A 820 -7.02 17.68 -53.06
CA ALA A 820 -7.73 17.34 -51.83
C ALA A 820 -8.25 18.59 -51.10
N VAL A 821 -7.43 19.64 -50.95
CA VAL A 821 -7.86 20.91 -50.34
C VAL A 821 -8.89 21.64 -51.22
N GLY A 822 -8.79 21.56 -52.55
CA GLY A 822 -9.80 22.10 -53.47
C GLY A 822 -11.15 21.39 -53.40
N ALA A 823 -11.14 20.06 -53.32
CA ALA A 823 -12.33 19.24 -53.10
C ALA A 823 -12.94 19.52 -51.72
N ALA A 824 -12.11 19.58 -50.68
CA ALA A 824 -12.54 19.88 -49.32
C ALA A 824 -13.19 21.28 -49.21
N ALA A 825 -12.59 22.30 -49.85
CA ALA A 825 -13.15 23.66 -49.92
C ALA A 825 -14.54 23.69 -50.57
N SER A 826 -14.81 22.81 -51.53
CA SER A 826 -16.11 22.72 -52.19
C SER A 826 -17.24 22.29 -51.24
N GLY A 827 -16.93 21.51 -50.19
CA GLY A 827 -17.87 21.18 -49.11
C GLY A 827 -18.31 22.40 -48.30
N PHE A 828 -17.41 23.37 -48.11
CA PHE A 828 -17.72 24.70 -47.53
C PHE A 828 -18.39 25.66 -48.53
N GLY A 829 -18.77 25.19 -49.73
CA GLY A 829 -19.30 25.99 -50.83
C GLY A 829 -18.26 26.92 -51.47
N ILE A 830 -16.96 26.72 -51.22
CA ILE A 830 -15.88 27.59 -51.69
C ILE A 830 -15.20 26.97 -52.92
N THR A 831 -15.22 27.69 -54.04
CA THR A 831 -14.33 27.40 -55.16
C THR A 831 -12.93 27.89 -54.85
N ALA A 832 -11.98 26.96 -54.67
CA ALA A 832 -10.57 27.29 -54.50
C ALA A 832 -10.00 27.98 -55.74
N VAL A 833 -9.26 29.07 -55.54
CA VAL A 833 -8.61 29.83 -56.62
C VAL A 833 -7.11 29.55 -56.59
N ARG A 834 -6.60 28.94 -57.65
CA ARG A 834 -5.19 28.58 -57.82
C ARG A 834 -4.38 29.80 -58.26
N ASP A 835 -3.44 30.23 -57.42
CA ASP A 835 -2.43 31.25 -57.71
C ASP A 835 -1.13 30.56 -58.14
N GLU A 836 -0.80 30.67 -59.44
CA GLU A 836 0.52 30.27 -59.96
C GLU A 836 1.35 31.52 -60.23
N HIS A 837 2.47 31.67 -59.53
CA HIS A 837 3.42 32.75 -59.77
C HIS A 837 4.71 32.16 -60.35
N PRO A 838 5.18 32.55 -61.56
CA PRO A 838 6.34 31.93 -62.23
C PRO A 838 7.69 31.99 -61.49
N GLN A 839 7.74 32.65 -60.33
CA GLN A 839 8.91 32.77 -59.45
C GLN A 839 8.71 32.07 -58.09
N ALA A 840 7.49 31.63 -57.76
CA ALA A 840 7.20 30.90 -56.53
C ALA A 840 7.56 29.42 -56.74
N ARG A 841 8.23 28.82 -55.75
CA ARG A 841 8.57 27.39 -55.74
C ARG A 841 7.43 26.49 -55.24
N VAL A 842 6.22 27.03 -55.12
CA VAL A 842 5.06 26.40 -54.48
C VAL A 842 3.79 26.99 -55.09
N VAL A 843 2.77 26.15 -55.33
CA VAL A 843 1.45 26.60 -55.78
C VAL A 843 0.64 27.00 -54.56
N THR A 844 -0.13 28.08 -54.66
CA THR A 844 -0.99 28.53 -53.55
C THR A 844 -2.46 28.48 -53.96
N LEU A 845 -3.31 27.85 -53.15
CA LEU A 845 -4.75 28.00 -53.23
C LEU A 845 -5.20 29.14 -52.32
N ARG A 846 -5.84 30.17 -52.88
CA ARG A 846 -6.69 31.10 -52.12
C ARG A 846 -8.06 30.46 -51.94
N LEU A 847 -8.60 30.53 -50.72
CA LEU A 847 -9.94 30.05 -50.38
C LEU A 847 -10.85 31.27 -50.12
N PRO A 848 -11.39 31.93 -51.17
CA PRO A 848 -12.22 33.12 -51.01
C PRO A 848 -13.57 32.79 -50.36
N SER A 849 -14.24 33.79 -49.80
CA SER A 849 -15.64 33.64 -49.40
C SER A 849 -16.53 33.45 -50.65
N PRO A 850 -17.56 32.58 -50.64
CA PRO A 850 -18.44 32.41 -51.79
C PRO A 850 -19.44 33.58 -51.94
N TYR A 851 -19.44 34.51 -50.99
CA TYR A 851 -20.25 35.73 -51.00
C TYR A 851 -19.43 36.94 -50.56
N ARG A 852 -19.90 38.14 -50.95
CA ARG A 852 -19.32 39.41 -50.54
C ARG A 852 -19.38 39.56 -49.01
N LEU A 853 -18.21 39.73 -48.39
CA LEU A 853 -18.10 39.98 -46.96
C LEU A 853 -18.67 41.37 -46.64
N THR A 854 -19.53 41.43 -45.62
CA THR A 854 -20.20 42.61 -45.08
C THR A 854 -20.22 42.51 -43.56
N HIS A 855 -20.71 43.52 -42.84
CA HIS A 855 -20.78 43.45 -41.38
C HIS A 855 -21.61 42.22 -40.94
N GLY A 856 -21.06 41.42 -40.03
CA GLY A 856 -21.64 40.14 -39.58
C GLY A 856 -21.49 38.95 -40.54
N ARG A 857 -20.90 39.10 -41.73
CA ARG A 857 -20.62 37.97 -42.66
C ARG A 857 -19.14 37.66 -42.73
N ARG A 858 -18.78 36.40 -42.46
CA ARG A 858 -17.41 35.88 -42.43
C ARG A 858 -17.22 34.82 -43.51
N ASN A 859 -15.97 34.50 -43.88
CA ASN A 859 -15.71 33.35 -44.76
C ASN A 859 -16.11 32.05 -44.02
N PRO A 860 -16.80 31.07 -44.66
CA PRO A 860 -17.24 29.83 -44.01
C PRO A 860 -16.14 29.08 -43.25
N ILE A 861 -14.98 28.80 -43.90
CA ILE A 861 -13.83 28.15 -43.25
C ILE A 861 -13.28 29.04 -42.12
N ALA A 862 -13.29 30.37 -42.29
CA ALA A 862 -12.82 31.30 -41.26
C ALA A 862 -13.72 31.35 -40.02
N ALA A 863 -15.02 31.04 -40.15
CA ALA A 863 -15.98 30.99 -39.05
C ALA A 863 -15.90 29.65 -38.31
N TRP A 864 -15.89 28.55 -39.06
CA TRP A 864 -15.67 27.21 -38.54
C TRP A 864 -14.31 27.09 -37.79
N LEU A 865 -13.24 27.70 -38.30
CA LEU A 865 -11.97 27.78 -37.57
C LEU A 865 -12.00 28.70 -36.33
N ASP A 866 -12.98 29.59 -36.14
CA ASP A 866 -13.17 30.28 -34.85
C ASP A 866 -13.80 29.33 -33.82
N GLU A 867 -14.81 28.56 -34.23
CA GLU A 867 -15.51 27.58 -33.39
C GLU A 867 -14.52 26.52 -32.86
N LEU A 868 -13.54 26.14 -33.68
CA LEU A 868 -12.43 25.25 -33.30
C LEU A 868 -11.26 25.97 -32.59
N GLY A 869 -11.31 27.29 -32.41
CA GLY A 869 -10.26 28.10 -31.76
C GLY A 869 -8.96 28.26 -32.54
N LEU A 870 -8.91 27.88 -33.82
CA LEU A 870 -7.70 27.83 -34.65
C LEU A 870 -7.49 29.09 -35.53
N PHE A 871 -8.53 29.89 -35.76
CA PHE A 871 -8.40 31.05 -36.64
C PHE A 871 -7.46 32.12 -36.06
N GLY A 872 -6.51 32.59 -36.86
CA GLY A 872 -5.58 33.65 -36.49
C GLY A 872 -4.31 33.18 -35.78
N LEU A 873 -4.21 31.91 -35.41
CA LEU A 873 -3.05 31.34 -34.71
C LEU A 873 -1.79 31.26 -35.60
N ARG A 874 -0.63 31.31 -34.96
CA ARG A 874 0.69 31.04 -35.56
C ARG A 874 1.05 29.56 -35.44
N SER A 875 2.03 29.09 -36.22
CA SER A 875 2.49 27.69 -36.25
C SER A 875 2.96 27.11 -34.90
N TYR A 876 3.32 27.96 -33.92
CA TYR A 876 3.70 27.56 -32.58
C TYR A 876 2.54 27.61 -31.56
N GLU A 877 1.36 28.04 -31.99
CA GLU A 877 0.12 28.18 -31.19
C GLU A 877 -0.93 27.15 -31.61
N LYS A 878 -0.83 26.58 -32.83
CA LYS A 878 -1.76 25.55 -33.36
C LYS A 878 -1.80 24.32 -32.44
N PHE A 879 -2.95 23.65 -32.40
CA PHE A 879 -3.26 22.45 -31.62
C PHE A 879 -4.32 21.61 -32.37
N ILE A 880 -4.65 20.42 -31.88
CA ILE A 880 -5.77 19.61 -32.41
C ILE A 880 -7.03 19.91 -31.58
N PRO A 881 -8.17 20.29 -32.20
CA PRO A 881 -9.41 20.56 -31.48
C PRO A 881 -9.95 19.35 -30.73
N ALA A 882 -10.60 19.60 -29.58
CA ALA A 882 -11.16 18.55 -28.71
C ALA A 882 -12.09 17.57 -29.46
N THR A 883 -12.84 18.06 -30.44
CA THR A 883 -13.75 17.27 -31.28
C THR A 883 -13.06 16.16 -32.08
N VAL A 884 -11.77 16.31 -32.42
CA VAL A 884 -11.00 15.31 -33.18
C VAL A 884 -10.68 14.08 -32.31
N PHE A 885 -10.49 14.26 -31.00
CA PHE A 885 -10.20 13.15 -30.09
C PHE A 885 -11.41 12.24 -29.85
N GLY A 886 -12.63 12.79 -30.02
CA GLY A 886 -13.88 12.03 -29.95
C GLY A 886 -14.19 11.20 -31.21
N LEU A 887 -13.44 11.39 -32.30
CA LEU A 887 -13.69 10.67 -33.54
C LEU A 887 -13.37 9.18 -33.43
N SER A 888 -13.91 8.40 -34.36
CA SER A 888 -13.56 6.99 -34.50
C SER A 888 -12.10 6.80 -34.92
N ASN A 889 -11.52 5.65 -34.60
CA ASN A 889 -10.14 5.33 -34.96
C ASN A 889 -9.88 5.42 -36.48
N ALA A 890 -10.86 5.07 -37.31
CA ALA A 890 -10.76 5.22 -38.77
C ALA A 890 -10.67 6.70 -39.21
N GLN A 891 -11.45 7.60 -38.59
CA GLN A 891 -11.38 9.03 -38.90
C GLN A 891 -10.11 9.69 -38.33
N ILE A 892 -9.59 9.21 -37.20
CA ILE A 892 -8.26 9.58 -36.69
C ILE A 892 -7.15 9.16 -37.67
N GLY A 893 -7.22 7.93 -38.20
CA GLY A 893 -6.30 7.44 -39.24
C GLY A 893 -6.28 8.35 -40.46
N LEU A 894 -7.45 8.68 -41.02
CA LEU A 894 -7.59 9.60 -42.15
C LEU A 894 -7.04 11.00 -41.85
N PHE A 895 -7.38 11.57 -40.68
CA PHE A 895 -6.89 12.88 -40.25
C PHE A 895 -5.36 12.90 -40.14
N LEU A 896 -4.77 11.88 -39.50
CA LEU A 896 -3.31 11.74 -39.39
C LEU A 896 -2.65 11.55 -40.77
N SER A 897 -3.28 10.81 -41.69
CA SER A 897 -2.79 10.61 -43.06
C SER A 897 -2.60 11.93 -43.82
N HIS A 898 -3.59 12.81 -43.73
CA HIS A 898 -3.53 14.16 -44.32
C HIS A 898 -2.62 15.11 -43.52
N LEU A 899 -2.55 15.00 -42.20
CA LEU A 899 -1.65 15.82 -41.39
C LEU A 899 -0.18 15.50 -41.73
N TRP A 900 0.16 14.22 -41.90
CA TRP A 900 1.51 13.78 -42.29
C TRP A 900 1.89 14.17 -43.74
N ALA A 901 0.92 14.47 -44.60
CA ALA A 901 1.17 14.99 -45.93
C ALA A 901 1.80 16.41 -45.91
N THR A 902 1.65 17.16 -44.80
CA THR A 902 2.16 18.53 -44.62
C THR A 902 3.59 18.56 -44.02
N ASP A 903 3.74 18.67 -42.70
CA ASP A 903 5.04 18.68 -41.99
C ASP A 903 5.56 17.28 -41.61
N GLY A 904 4.95 16.22 -42.14
CA GLY A 904 5.42 14.84 -41.95
C GLY A 904 6.65 14.46 -42.77
N SER A 905 7.19 13.29 -42.47
CA SER A 905 8.27 12.65 -43.21
C SER A 905 8.13 11.15 -43.09
N VAL A 906 8.13 10.46 -44.23
CA VAL A 906 8.27 9.01 -44.34
C VAL A 906 9.26 8.75 -45.47
N ARG A 907 10.37 8.10 -45.14
CA ARG A 907 11.38 7.68 -46.11
C ARG A 907 12.22 6.52 -45.57
N TRP A 908 12.79 5.75 -46.47
CA TRP A 908 13.82 4.79 -46.13
C TRP A 908 15.20 5.47 -46.06
N ASP A 909 16.07 4.99 -45.17
CA ASP A 909 17.46 5.42 -45.02
C ASP A 909 18.38 4.25 -45.37
N ASP A 910 18.74 4.10 -46.66
CA ASP A 910 19.52 2.96 -47.15
C ASP A 910 20.89 2.82 -46.46
N LYS A 911 21.47 3.90 -45.94
CA LYS A 911 22.76 3.86 -45.23
C LYS A 911 22.62 3.28 -43.82
N ALA A 912 21.50 3.53 -43.17
CA ALA A 912 21.21 3.04 -41.82
C ALA A 912 20.31 1.79 -41.82
N HIS A 913 19.87 1.32 -42.99
CA HIS A 913 18.91 0.23 -43.19
C HIS A 913 17.68 0.34 -42.26
N MET A 914 17.06 1.52 -42.20
CA MET A 914 15.91 1.78 -41.34
C MET A 914 14.94 2.81 -41.91
N ALA A 915 13.67 2.68 -41.52
CA ALA A 915 12.65 3.68 -41.81
C ALA A 915 12.80 4.93 -40.93
N ARG A 916 12.63 6.11 -41.54
CA ARG A 916 12.61 7.42 -40.87
C ARG A 916 11.20 8.00 -40.98
N ILE A 917 10.42 7.80 -39.92
CA ILE A 917 9.04 8.30 -39.82
C ILE A 917 8.97 9.33 -38.69
N TYR A 918 8.65 10.58 -39.02
CA TYR A 918 8.42 11.64 -38.02
C TYR A 918 7.48 12.74 -38.54
N TYR A 919 6.86 13.48 -37.63
CA TYR A 919 6.13 14.72 -37.89
C TYR A 919 6.82 15.88 -37.15
N ALA A 920 7.01 17.02 -37.82
CA ALA A 920 7.71 18.18 -37.27
C ALA A 920 6.74 19.34 -36.98
N THR A 921 6.87 19.98 -35.82
CA THR A 921 6.06 21.17 -35.51
C THR A 921 6.74 22.13 -34.55
N THR A 922 6.48 23.44 -34.69
CA THR A 922 6.92 24.44 -33.72
C THR A 922 5.99 24.58 -32.51
N SER A 923 4.84 23.91 -32.50
CA SER A 923 3.91 23.90 -31.37
C SER A 923 4.15 22.66 -30.50
N ARG A 924 4.46 22.87 -29.21
CA ARG A 924 4.61 21.74 -28.28
C ARG A 924 3.28 21.02 -28.06
N ARG A 925 2.18 21.78 -27.90
CA ARG A 925 0.84 21.24 -27.73
C ARG A 925 0.44 20.33 -28.90
N LEU A 926 0.67 20.76 -30.15
CA LEU A 926 0.38 19.93 -31.32
C LEU A 926 1.22 18.63 -31.33
N ALA A 927 2.46 18.65 -30.85
CA ALA A 927 3.27 17.44 -30.73
C ALA A 927 2.71 16.46 -29.69
N ASP A 928 2.23 16.97 -28.54
CA ASP A 928 1.55 16.16 -27.51
C ASP A 928 0.22 15.59 -28.03
N ASP A 929 -0.60 16.42 -28.66
CA ASP A 929 -1.88 16.07 -29.26
C ASP A 929 -1.72 14.93 -30.31
N VAL A 930 -0.70 15.02 -31.18
CA VAL A 930 -0.40 13.99 -32.18
C VAL A 930 0.06 12.69 -31.52
N VAL A 931 0.84 12.72 -30.44
CA VAL A 931 1.21 11.50 -29.69
C VAL A 931 0.00 10.83 -29.07
N GLN A 932 -0.98 11.59 -28.57
CA GLN A 932 -2.24 11.05 -28.04
C GLN A 932 -3.09 10.39 -29.14
N LEU A 933 -3.20 10.99 -30.33
CA LEU A 933 -3.88 10.36 -31.46
C LEU A 933 -3.15 9.12 -32.00
N LEU A 934 -1.81 9.10 -31.98
CA LEU A 934 -1.05 7.91 -32.35
C LEU A 934 -1.26 6.75 -31.36
N ALA A 935 -1.34 7.05 -30.06
CA ALA A 935 -1.64 6.05 -29.02
C ALA A 935 -3.04 5.42 -29.18
N ARG A 936 -4.02 6.16 -29.73
CA ARG A 936 -5.35 5.63 -30.11
C ARG A 936 -5.31 4.61 -31.24
N LEU A 937 -4.31 4.67 -32.11
CA LEU A 937 -4.03 3.68 -33.14
C LEU A 937 -3.05 2.58 -32.67
N GLY A 938 -2.69 2.55 -31.37
CA GLY A 938 -1.66 1.66 -30.82
C GLY A 938 -0.23 1.95 -31.34
N VAL A 939 0.01 3.14 -31.87
CA VAL A 939 1.31 3.56 -32.41
C VAL A 939 2.09 4.35 -31.35
N TYR A 940 3.13 3.73 -30.81
CA TYR A 940 4.04 4.42 -29.89
C TYR A 940 4.96 5.40 -30.64
N ALA A 941 5.04 6.63 -30.12
CA ALA A 941 5.89 7.70 -30.64
C ALA A 941 6.63 8.45 -29.51
N ARG A 942 7.73 9.12 -29.87
CA ARG A 942 8.54 9.95 -28.96
C ARG A 942 8.68 11.38 -29.46
N ILE A 943 8.60 12.36 -28.56
CA ILE A 943 8.84 13.77 -28.87
C ILE A 943 10.30 14.10 -28.60
N SER A 944 10.99 14.65 -29.61
CA SER A 944 12.37 15.11 -29.52
C SER A 944 12.51 16.57 -29.95
N ALA A 945 13.40 17.32 -29.30
CA ALA A 945 13.65 18.73 -29.60
C ALA A 945 14.80 18.89 -30.62
N ALA A 946 14.49 19.43 -31.80
CA ALA A 946 15.46 19.85 -32.79
C ALA A 946 15.66 21.38 -32.68
N ASN A 947 16.80 21.78 -32.12
CA ASN A 947 17.17 23.19 -31.95
C ASN A 947 18.13 23.64 -33.07
N LYS A 948 17.82 24.76 -33.72
CA LYS A 948 18.68 25.41 -34.72
C LYS A 948 18.87 26.88 -34.35
N ALA A 949 20.11 27.34 -34.29
CA ALA A 949 20.43 28.71 -33.91
C ALA A 949 19.69 29.73 -34.80
N GLY A 950 19.02 30.71 -34.17
CA GLY A 950 18.20 31.71 -34.85
C GLY A 950 16.76 31.27 -35.19
N TYR A 951 16.38 30.02 -34.89
CA TYR A 951 15.02 29.49 -35.10
C TYR A 951 14.39 29.07 -33.77
N ARG A 952 13.05 28.98 -33.73
CA ARG A 952 12.33 28.36 -32.60
C ARG A 952 12.65 26.86 -32.54
N THR A 953 12.57 26.28 -31.34
CA THR A 953 12.62 24.82 -31.15
C THR A 953 11.56 24.15 -32.02
N CYS A 954 12.00 23.18 -32.83
CA CYS A 954 11.11 22.29 -33.56
C CYS A 954 10.96 21.00 -32.76
N TRP A 955 9.74 20.55 -32.55
CA TRP A 955 9.41 19.29 -31.90
C TRP A 955 9.14 18.23 -32.97
N HIS A 956 9.91 17.16 -32.95
CA HIS A 956 9.73 16.02 -33.85
C HIS A 956 9.04 14.90 -33.08
N VAL A 957 7.83 14.54 -33.51
CA VAL A 957 7.13 13.32 -33.09
C VAL A 957 7.67 12.18 -33.95
N VAL A 958 8.51 11.32 -33.39
CA VAL A 958 9.24 10.26 -34.10
C VAL A 958 8.61 8.90 -33.82
N ILE A 959 8.24 8.17 -34.88
CA ILE A 959 7.73 6.79 -34.81
C ILE A 959 8.91 5.85 -35.09
N SER A 960 9.19 4.94 -34.16
CA SER A 960 10.39 4.10 -34.15
C SER A 960 10.09 2.67 -33.71
N GLY A 961 10.79 1.72 -34.32
CA GLY A 961 10.55 0.29 -34.13
C GLY A 961 9.60 -0.26 -35.19
N VAL A 962 9.93 -1.44 -35.72
CA VAL A 962 9.26 -2.02 -36.90
C VAL A 962 7.75 -2.15 -36.68
N GLU A 963 7.32 -2.68 -35.53
CA GLU A 963 5.90 -2.89 -35.22
C GLU A 963 5.09 -1.58 -35.20
N ALA A 964 5.60 -0.53 -34.56
CA ALA A 964 4.93 0.78 -34.51
C ALA A 964 4.94 1.48 -35.88
N GLN A 965 6.02 1.32 -36.66
CA GLN A 965 6.13 1.89 -38.00
C GLN A 965 5.20 1.18 -39.00
N LEU A 966 5.14 -0.16 -38.99
CA LEU A 966 4.18 -0.94 -39.79
C LEU A 966 2.74 -0.57 -39.42
N ARG A 967 2.41 -0.51 -38.13
CA ARG A 967 1.07 -0.15 -37.65
C ARG A 967 0.67 1.26 -38.09
N PHE A 968 1.57 2.25 -38.00
CA PHE A 968 1.31 3.59 -38.53
C PHE A 968 1.00 3.58 -40.03
N LEU A 969 1.80 2.87 -40.82
CA LEU A 969 1.66 2.82 -42.28
C LEU A 969 0.37 2.10 -42.72
N THR A 970 -0.10 1.12 -41.95
CA THR A 970 -1.34 0.37 -42.22
C THR A 970 -2.59 1.11 -41.73
N GLU A 971 -2.58 1.65 -40.49
CA GLU A 971 -3.79 2.23 -39.86
C GLU A 971 -4.05 3.71 -40.23
N ALA A 972 -3.00 4.46 -40.61
CA ALA A 972 -3.11 5.86 -41.02
C ALA A 972 -2.48 6.12 -42.40
N GLY A 973 -1.28 5.59 -42.64
CA GLY A 973 -0.52 5.86 -43.86
C GLY A 973 -0.13 7.34 -44.00
N VAL A 974 0.10 7.77 -45.24
CA VAL A 974 0.36 9.18 -45.60
C VAL A 974 -0.31 9.50 -46.92
N TYR A 975 -1.01 10.62 -47.01
CA TYR A 975 -1.65 11.08 -48.24
C TYR A 975 -0.67 11.81 -49.19
N GLY A 976 -1.04 11.90 -50.47
CA GLY A 976 -0.33 12.67 -51.50
C GLY A 976 0.85 11.93 -52.13
N GLU A 977 1.77 12.65 -52.78
CA GLU A 977 2.98 12.09 -53.40
C GLU A 977 3.86 11.32 -52.40
N ARG A 978 3.81 11.70 -51.11
CA ARG A 978 4.54 11.02 -50.04
C ARG A 978 4.04 9.61 -49.75
N SER A 979 2.84 9.24 -50.21
CA SER A 979 2.35 7.86 -50.17
C SER A 979 3.28 6.87 -50.88
N VAL A 980 4.00 7.29 -51.92
CA VAL A 980 4.96 6.45 -52.65
C VAL A 980 6.12 6.03 -51.74
N GLY A 981 6.69 6.99 -51.00
CA GLY A 981 7.72 6.70 -50.00
C GLY A 981 7.21 5.88 -48.81
N ALA A 982 5.92 6.02 -48.47
CA ALA A 982 5.27 5.20 -47.46
C ALA A 982 5.12 3.73 -47.91
N ALA A 983 4.74 3.49 -49.17
CA ALA A 983 4.67 2.15 -49.75
C ALA A 983 6.06 1.48 -49.85
N GLU A 984 7.08 2.21 -50.31
CA GLU A 984 8.47 1.71 -50.34
C GLU A 984 8.96 1.32 -48.94
N VAL A 985 8.66 2.15 -47.93
CA VAL A 985 9.03 1.89 -46.53
C VAL A 985 8.27 0.70 -45.97
N LEU A 986 6.98 0.54 -46.31
CA LEU A 986 6.16 -0.59 -45.86
C LEU A 986 6.69 -1.92 -46.39
N GLU A 987 7.01 -1.98 -47.69
CA GLU A 987 7.62 -3.14 -48.34
C GLU A 987 8.98 -3.47 -47.70
N LYS A 988 9.89 -2.49 -47.61
CA LYS A 988 11.22 -2.69 -47.01
C LYS A 988 11.17 -3.06 -45.52
N LEU A 989 10.18 -2.60 -44.75
CA LEU A 989 10.04 -2.93 -43.33
C LEU A 989 9.53 -4.36 -43.10
N ALA A 990 8.80 -4.97 -44.04
CA ALA A 990 8.28 -6.33 -43.90
C ALA A 990 9.40 -7.37 -43.74
N ASP A 991 10.55 -7.14 -44.40
CA ASP A 991 11.74 -7.99 -44.32
C ASP A 991 12.66 -7.67 -43.13
N VAL A 992 12.38 -6.62 -42.34
CA VAL A 992 13.23 -6.23 -41.20
C VAL A 992 12.83 -6.98 -39.94
N THR A 993 13.70 -7.87 -39.46
CA THR A 993 13.55 -8.51 -38.15
C THR A 993 13.51 -7.44 -37.04
N ALA A 994 12.38 -7.38 -36.32
CA ALA A 994 12.14 -6.37 -35.29
C ALA A 994 13.19 -6.42 -34.16
N ASN A 995 13.81 -5.26 -33.88
CA ASN A 995 14.70 -5.10 -32.73
C ASN A 995 13.86 -4.94 -31.46
N THR A 996 13.73 -6.03 -30.69
CA THR A 996 12.84 -6.12 -29.53
C THR A 996 13.26 -5.28 -28.30
N ASN A 997 14.33 -4.48 -28.38
CA ASN A 997 14.84 -3.68 -27.26
C ASN A 997 14.19 -2.28 -27.11
N SER A 998 13.10 -1.97 -27.83
CA SER A 998 12.44 -0.65 -27.81
C SER A 998 11.28 -0.53 -26.81
N ASP A 999 10.38 -1.52 -26.81
CA ASP A 999 9.37 -1.72 -25.78
C ASP A 999 9.84 -2.85 -24.84
N THR A 1000 10.35 -2.44 -23.69
CA THR A 1000 10.99 -3.33 -22.72
C THR A 1000 10.43 -3.07 -21.34
N VAL A 1001 10.05 -4.15 -20.67
CA VAL A 1001 9.64 -4.16 -19.27
C VAL A 1001 10.91 -3.95 -18.42
N PRO A 1002 10.83 -3.32 -17.23
CA PRO A 1002 12.04 -3.01 -16.45
C PRO A 1002 12.85 -4.26 -16.08
N GLN A 1003 14.14 -4.07 -15.78
CA GLN A 1003 15.08 -5.18 -15.57
C GLN A 1003 14.77 -5.97 -14.29
N GLU A 1004 14.10 -5.32 -13.35
CA GLU A 1004 13.66 -5.75 -12.03
C GLU A 1004 12.80 -7.02 -12.09
N VAL A 1005 12.03 -7.23 -13.18
CA VAL A 1005 11.25 -8.45 -13.45
C VAL A 1005 12.13 -9.71 -13.51
N TRP A 1006 13.42 -9.59 -13.82
CA TRP A 1006 14.36 -10.72 -13.72
C TRP A 1006 14.61 -11.21 -12.28
N ASN A 1007 14.18 -10.47 -11.26
CA ASN A 1007 14.17 -10.96 -9.89
C ASN A 1007 13.07 -12.03 -9.74
N ARG A 1008 11.81 -11.66 -10.04
CA ARG A 1008 10.64 -12.56 -10.03
C ARG A 1008 10.87 -13.83 -10.87
N VAL A 1009 11.44 -13.69 -12.08
CA VAL A 1009 11.79 -14.85 -12.93
C VAL A 1009 12.85 -15.76 -12.29
N ARG A 1010 13.80 -15.23 -11.53
CA ARG A 1010 14.80 -16.05 -10.83
C ARG A 1010 14.23 -16.75 -9.61
N ASP A 1011 13.31 -16.11 -8.90
CA ASP A 1011 12.63 -16.69 -7.74
C ASP A 1011 11.74 -17.86 -8.20
N LEU A 1012 10.92 -17.68 -9.23
CA LEU A 1012 10.12 -18.75 -9.88
C LEU A 1012 10.99 -19.93 -10.37
N LEU A 1013 12.17 -19.66 -10.94
CA LEU A 1013 13.10 -20.72 -11.34
C LEU A 1013 13.64 -21.54 -10.16
N ALA A 1014 13.85 -20.90 -9.00
CA ALA A 1014 14.29 -21.57 -7.79
C ALA A 1014 13.16 -22.43 -7.20
N GLU A 1015 11.94 -21.89 -7.14
CA GLU A 1015 10.73 -22.60 -6.68
C GLU A 1015 10.45 -23.86 -7.52
N GLN A 1016 10.47 -23.73 -8.85
CA GLN A 1016 10.27 -24.85 -9.79
C GLN A 1016 11.51 -25.77 -9.91
N ARG A 1017 12.58 -25.52 -9.13
CA ARG A 1017 13.88 -26.24 -9.18
C ARG A 1017 14.49 -26.30 -10.59
N MET A 1018 14.14 -25.36 -11.47
CA MET A 1018 14.57 -25.35 -12.86
C MET A 1018 15.94 -24.69 -12.98
N THR A 1019 16.96 -25.46 -13.38
CA THR A 1019 18.30 -24.91 -13.59
C THR A 1019 18.30 -23.87 -14.72
N HIS A 1020 19.14 -22.83 -14.63
CA HIS A 1020 19.26 -21.83 -15.70
C HIS A 1020 19.63 -22.42 -17.08
N ARG A 1021 20.26 -23.61 -17.12
CA ARG A 1021 20.52 -24.35 -18.37
C ARG A 1021 19.25 -25.02 -18.92
N GLY A 1022 18.45 -25.65 -18.04
CA GLY A 1022 17.13 -26.19 -18.41
C GLY A 1022 16.22 -25.10 -18.94
N PHE A 1023 16.11 -23.98 -18.20
CA PHE A 1023 15.36 -22.81 -18.63
C PHE A 1023 15.80 -22.26 -19.99
N ALA A 1024 17.11 -22.14 -20.24
CA ALA A 1024 17.61 -21.70 -21.54
C ALA A 1024 17.21 -22.67 -22.68
N SER A 1025 17.19 -23.98 -22.40
CA SER A 1025 16.76 -25.03 -23.33
C SER A 1025 15.27 -24.95 -23.66
N GLU A 1026 14.39 -24.86 -22.64
CA GLU A 1026 12.94 -24.66 -22.82
C GLU A 1026 12.63 -23.33 -23.54
N MET A 1027 13.38 -22.28 -23.23
CA MET A 1027 13.36 -21.01 -23.94
C MET A 1027 13.96 -21.09 -25.36
N GLY A 1028 14.44 -22.23 -25.84
CA GLY A 1028 15.04 -22.39 -27.16
C GLY A 1028 16.17 -21.40 -27.43
N THR A 1029 17.01 -21.14 -26.42
CA THR A 1029 18.10 -20.16 -26.46
C THR A 1029 19.42 -20.78 -25.99
N GLN A 1030 20.54 -20.30 -26.52
CA GLN A 1030 21.85 -20.69 -26.01
C GLN A 1030 22.06 -20.13 -24.59
N PHE A 1031 22.59 -20.97 -23.69
CA PHE A 1031 22.94 -20.55 -22.34
C PHE A 1031 24.19 -19.65 -22.34
N CYS A 1032 23.99 -18.34 -22.25
CA CYS A 1032 25.05 -17.32 -22.24
C CYS A 1032 25.39 -16.81 -20.82
N GLY A 1033 25.22 -17.64 -19.79
CA GLY A 1033 25.51 -17.28 -18.39
C GLY A 1033 24.71 -16.05 -17.92
N ALA A 1034 25.40 -15.09 -17.28
CA ALA A 1034 24.75 -13.93 -16.67
C ALA A 1034 24.26 -12.85 -17.66
N ALA A 1035 24.50 -13.01 -18.98
CA ALA A 1035 24.25 -11.95 -19.95
C ALA A 1035 22.75 -11.62 -20.15
N MET A 1036 21.86 -12.60 -19.98
CA MET A 1036 20.41 -12.43 -20.15
C MET A 1036 19.82 -11.45 -19.11
N TRP A 1037 20.23 -11.58 -17.84
CA TRP A 1037 19.70 -10.84 -16.70
C TRP A 1037 20.16 -9.37 -16.62
N LYS A 1038 21.14 -8.98 -17.46
CA LYS A 1038 21.76 -7.64 -17.47
C LYS A 1038 21.02 -6.61 -18.35
N ARG A 1039 19.91 -6.98 -18.98
CA ARG A 1039 19.15 -6.10 -19.88
C ARG A 1039 17.66 -6.29 -19.66
N SER A 1040 16.91 -5.18 -19.65
CA SER A 1040 15.45 -5.18 -19.66
C SER A 1040 14.87 -6.14 -20.72
N PRO A 1041 13.96 -7.06 -20.37
CA PRO A 1041 13.36 -7.98 -21.33
C PRO A 1041 12.36 -7.29 -22.25
N SER A 1042 12.21 -7.81 -23.47
CA SER A 1042 11.10 -7.46 -24.36
C SER A 1042 9.82 -8.19 -23.94
N ARG A 1043 8.65 -7.62 -24.28
CA ARG A 1043 7.35 -8.30 -24.10
C ARG A 1043 7.32 -9.70 -24.75
N SER A 1044 7.79 -9.78 -26.00
CA SER A 1044 7.91 -11.05 -26.72
C SER A 1044 8.84 -12.07 -26.06
N ARG A 1045 9.83 -11.62 -25.26
CA ARG A 1045 10.64 -12.51 -24.43
C ARG A 1045 9.88 -12.93 -23.18
N LEU A 1046 9.25 -12.00 -22.46
CA LEU A 1046 8.45 -12.33 -21.26
C LEU A 1046 7.28 -13.27 -21.58
N ALA A 1047 6.58 -13.10 -22.70
CA ALA A 1047 5.53 -14.02 -23.13
C ALA A 1047 6.04 -15.47 -23.30
N ARG A 1048 7.29 -15.65 -23.76
CA ARG A 1048 7.94 -16.96 -23.82
C ARG A 1048 8.34 -17.46 -22.43
N VAL A 1049 8.82 -16.58 -21.55
CA VAL A 1049 9.13 -16.92 -20.15
C VAL A 1049 7.87 -17.36 -19.40
N ALA A 1050 6.76 -16.62 -19.52
CA ALA A 1050 5.46 -16.97 -18.98
C ALA A 1050 5.00 -18.34 -19.47
N LYS A 1051 5.14 -18.63 -20.77
CA LYS A 1051 4.79 -19.94 -21.33
C LYS A 1051 5.65 -21.10 -20.79
N VAL A 1052 6.91 -20.85 -20.45
CA VAL A 1052 7.84 -21.86 -19.89
C VAL A 1052 7.65 -22.06 -18.38
N LEU A 1053 7.34 -20.98 -17.64
CA LEU A 1053 7.16 -21.02 -16.18
C LEU A 1053 5.70 -21.20 -15.75
N HIS A 1054 4.75 -21.12 -16.68
CA HIS A 1054 3.30 -21.15 -16.44
C HIS A 1054 2.81 -20.12 -15.41
N ASP A 1055 3.46 -18.95 -15.38
CA ASP A 1055 3.19 -17.87 -14.43
C ASP A 1055 2.31 -16.76 -15.04
N ALA A 1056 1.19 -16.48 -14.37
CA ALA A 1056 0.19 -15.52 -14.83
C ALA A 1056 0.62 -14.04 -14.68
N ASP A 1057 1.52 -13.72 -13.75
CA ASP A 1057 1.98 -12.35 -13.53
C ASP A 1057 3.04 -11.94 -14.56
N ILE A 1058 3.92 -12.88 -14.94
CA ILE A 1058 4.84 -12.70 -16.07
C ILE A 1058 4.06 -12.62 -17.40
N GLU A 1059 2.95 -13.37 -17.54
CA GLU A 1059 2.05 -13.26 -18.71
C GLU A 1059 1.37 -11.88 -18.77
N MET A 1060 0.85 -11.41 -17.63
CA MET A 1060 0.28 -10.06 -17.48
C MET A 1060 1.31 -8.97 -17.82
N LEU A 1061 2.54 -9.08 -17.31
CA LEU A 1061 3.64 -8.14 -17.61
C LEU A 1061 4.01 -8.10 -19.11
N ALA A 1062 3.78 -9.19 -19.84
CA ALA A 1062 3.99 -9.23 -21.29
C ALA A 1062 2.84 -8.64 -22.11
N THR A 1063 1.59 -8.71 -21.63
CA THR A 1063 0.36 -8.50 -22.43
C THR A 1063 -0.47 -7.26 -22.10
N ASN A 1064 -0.14 -6.51 -21.05
CA ASN A 1064 -0.83 -5.29 -20.62
C ASN A 1064 -0.70 -4.07 -21.55
N ASP A 1065 -1.45 -3.00 -21.26
CA ASP A 1065 -1.54 -1.74 -22.02
C ASP A 1065 -0.51 -0.66 -21.60
N VAL A 1066 0.54 -1.01 -20.83
CA VAL A 1066 1.45 -0.04 -20.18
C VAL A 1066 2.84 0.05 -20.80
N TYR A 1067 3.24 1.23 -21.25
CA TYR A 1067 4.61 1.53 -21.63
C TYR A 1067 5.42 1.98 -20.41
N TRP A 1068 6.55 1.32 -20.15
CA TRP A 1068 7.44 1.64 -19.04
C TRP A 1068 8.45 2.72 -19.42
N ASP A 1069 8.02 3.98 -19.33
CA ASP A 1069 8.79 5.14 -19.75
C ASP A 1069 9.83 5.56 -18.72
N LYS A 1070 11.03 5.92 -19.19
CA LYS A 1070 12.17 6.20 -18.32
C LYS A 1070 12.23 7.67 -17.94
N ILE A 1071 12.35 7.98 -16.64
CA ILE A 1071 12.59 9.35 -16.16
C ILE A 1071 13.98 9.82 -16.61
N VAL A 1072 14.05 11.01 -17.21
CA VAL A 1072 15.28 11.67 -17.68
C VAL A 1072 15.59 12.99 -16.97
N ALA A 1073 14.60 13.61 -16.32
CA ALA A 1073 14.80 14.76 -15.43
C ALA A 1073 13.67 14.83 -14.39
N ILE A 1074 13.98 15.38 -13.21
CA ILE A 1074 13.03 15.77 -12.17
C ILE A 1074 13.47 17.16 -11.73
N ASP A 1075 12.67 18.18 -12.03
CA ASP A 1075 12.98 19.59 -11.77
C ASP A 1075 11.90 20.17 -10.83
N SER A 1076 12.24 20.75 -9.67
CA SER A 1076 11.24 21.49 -8.88
C SER A 1076 10.73 22.70 -9.68
N VAL A 1077 9.41 22.91 -9.67
CA VAL A 1077 8.75 24.08 -10.26
C VAL A 1077 8.23 25.05 -9.20
N GLY A 1078 8.60 24.82 -7.93
CA GLY A 1078 8.20 25.64 -6.79
C GLY A 1078 6.82 25.27 -6.24
N VAL A 1079 6.33 26.12 -5.33
CA VAL A 1079 5.02 25.97 -4.69
C VAL A 1079 3.91 26.38 -5.67
N GLN A 1080 2.90 25.53 -5.82
CA GLN A 1080 1.68 25.80 -6.59
C GLN A 1080 0.45 25.35 -5.79
N GLU A 1081 -0.73 25.90 -6.12
CA GLU A 1081 -1.99 25.29 -5.69
C GLU A 1081 -2.16 23.91 -6.34
N VAL A 1082 -2.53 22.92 -5.53
CA VAL A 1082 -2.61 21.52 -5.94
C VAL A 1082 -3.93 20.87 -5.53
N PHE A 1083 -4.36 19.93 -6.36
CA PHE A 1083 -5.68 19.33 -6.39
C PHE A 1083 -5.56 17.81 -6.34
N ASP A 1084 -6.65 17.15 -5.99
CA ASP A 1084 -6.77 15.70 -6.03
C ASP A 1084 -8.13 15.31 -6.62
N ALA A 1085 -8.22 14.10 -7.15
CA ALA A 1085 -9.39 13.57 -7.83
C ALA A 1085 -9.69 12.14 -7.41
N THR A 1086 -10.98 11.79 -7.39
CA THR A 1086 -11.45 10.48 -6.92
C THR A 1086 -12.02 9.66 -8.06
N VAL A 1087 -11.46 8.47 -8.27
CA VAL A 1087 -11.90 7.46 -9.24
C VAL A 1087 -12.07 6.13 -8.50
N PRO A 1088 -13.30 5.70 -8.16
CA PRO A 1088 -13.54 4.50 -7.36
C PRO A 1088 -13.29 3.21 -8.15
N GLY A 1089 -12.86 2.17 -7.45
CA GLY A 1089 -12.69 0.81 -7.97
C GLY A 1089 -11.28 0.52 -8.47
N THR A 1090 -10.71 1.36 -9.35
CA THR A 1090 -9.32 1.24 -9.82
C THR A 1090 -8.33 2.13 -9.06
N HIS A 1091 -8.82 3.17 -8.41
CA HIS A 1091 -8.03 4.08 -7.56
C HIS A 1091 -6.85 4.78 -8.28
N ASN A 1092 -6.91 4.88 -9.61
CA ASN A 1092 -5.92 5.56 -10.44
C ASN A 1092 -6.60 6.19 -11.68
N PHE A 1093 -5.89 7.07 -12.38
CA PHE A 1093 -6.29 7.62 -13.68
C PHE A 1093 -5.08 8.05 -14.53
N VAL A 1094 -5.31 8.39 -15.80
CA VAL A 1094 -4.27 8.91 -16.69
C VAL A 1094 -4.26 10.44 -16.68
N ALA A 1095 -3.12 11.02 -16.30
CA ALA A 1095 -2.85 12.46 -16.24
C ALA A 1095 -1.56 12.81 -17.02
N ASP A 1096 -1.63 13.79 -17.92
CA ASP A 1096 -0.56 14.19 -18.86
C ASP A 1096 0.11 13.02 -19.61
N GLY A 1097 -0.65 11.93 -19.84
CA GLY A 1097 -0.19 10.71 -20.50
C GLY A 1097 0.61 9.75 -19.61
N ILE A 1098 0.43 9.82 -18.29
CA ILE A 1098 1.04 8.98 -17.23
C ILE A 1098 -0.04 8.46 -16.29
N THR A 1099 0.12 7.25 -15.76
CA THR A 1099 -0.81 6.72 -14.75
C THR A 1099 -0.45 7.22 -13.35
N VAL A 1100 -1.42 7.83 -12.68
CA VAL A 1100 -1.32 8.48 -11.35
C VAL A 1100 -2.34 7.90 -10.36
N HIS A 1101 -2.04 7.91 -9.07
CA HIS A 1101 -2.86 7.26 -8.02
C HIS A 1101 -3.75 8.24 -7.22
N ASN A 1102 -4.83 7.72 -6.62
CA ASN A 1102 -5.71 8.51 -5.75
C ASN A 1102 -5.35 8.39 -4.24
N SER A 1103 -5.79 9.33 -3.41
CA SER A 1103 -7.13 9.16 -2.80
C SER A 1103 -7.36 8.36 -1.47
N LEU A 1104 -6.36 7.90 -0.69
CA LEU A 1104 -6.58 6.99 0.48
C LEU A 1104 -7.63 7.44 1.52
N GLU A 1105 -7.81 8.74 1.78
CA GLU A 1105 -8.75 9.24 2.80
C GLU A 1105 -10.22 8.92 2.48
N GLN A 1106 -10.49 8.40 1.28
CA GLN A 1106 -11.82 8.36 0.69
C GLN A 1106 -12.72 7.29 1.32
N ASP A 1107 -12.19 6.16 1.79
CA ASP A 1107 -12.97 5.07 2.38
C ASP A 1107 -13.64 5.45 3.72
N ALA A 1108 -13.00 6.33 4.49
CA ALA A 1108 -13.54 6.82 5.76
C ALA A 1108 -14.83 7.64 5.54
N ASP A 1109 -15.86 7.38 6.34
CA ASP A 1109 -17.08 8.20 6.37
C ASP A 1109 -16.89 9.44 7.23
N MET A 1110 -16.03 9.36 8.25
CA MET A 1110 -15.66 10.49 9.11
C MET A 1110 -14.15 10.54 9.34
N VAL A 1111 -13.58 11.75 9.30
CA VAL A 1111 -12.20 12.05 9.68
C VAL A 1111 -12.23 13.06 10.81
N ILE A 1112 -11.61 12.70 11.93
CA ILE A 1112 -11.42 13.56 13.09
C ILE A 1112 -9.91 13.78 13.30
N LEU A 1113 -9.52 15.05 13.39
CA LEU A 1113 -8.15 15.50 13.54
C LEU A 1113 -7.99 16.15 14.91
N LEU A 1114 -6.97 15.75 15.66
CA LEU A 1114 -6.64 16.35 16.95
C LEU A 1114 -5.61 17.44 16.81
N HIS A 1115 -5.96 18.62 17.29
CA HIS A 1115 -5.05 19.75 17.43
C HIS A 1115 -4.93 20.16 18.89
N ARG A 1116 -3.73 20.55 19.31
CA ARG A 1116 -3.45 21.07 20.64
C ARG A 1116 -2.55 22.28 20.49
N PRO A 1117 -3.07 23.51 20.67
CA PRO A 1117 -2.26 24.73 20.52
C PRO A 1117 -1.02 24.70 21.42
N ASP A 1118 -1.19 24.23 22.65
CA ASP A 1118 -0.12 24.08 23.66
C ASP A 1118 0.93 23.00 23.35
N SER A 1119 0.69 22.15 22.34
CA SER A 1119 1.68 21.22 21.80
C SER A 1119 2.55 21.81 20.69
N ILE A 1120 2.33 23.10 20.37
CA ILE A 1120 3.04 23.86 19.34
C ILE A 1120 3.65 25.12 19.97
N GLU A 1121 2.84 25.92 20.66
CA GLU A 1121 3.26 27.15 21.33
C GLU A 1121 2.94 27.05 22.82
N ARG A 1122 3.98 26.97 23.66
CA ARG A 1122 3.86 26.66 25.09
C ARG A 1122 3.17 27.77 25.89
N ASP A 1123 3.28 29.00 25.42
CA ASP A 1123 2.67 30.19 26.01
C ASP A 1123 1.35 30.57 25.31
N ASP A 1124 0.76 29.65 24.52
CA ASP A 1124 -0.55 29.86 23.89
C ASP A 1124 -1.62 30.08 24.98
N PRO A 1125 -2.48 31.10 24.86
CA PRO A 1125 -3.51 31.42 25.86
C PRO A 1125 -4.52 30.28 26.09
N ARG A 1126 -4.56 29.27 25.22
CA ARG A 1126 -5.43 28.08 25.27
C ARG A 1126 -4.73 26.86 25.89
N ALA A 1127 -3.73 27.07 26.74
CA ALA A 1127 -3.02 26.00 27.44
C ALA A 1127 -3.99 25.10 28.25
N GLY A 1128 -3.96 23.79 28.00
CA GLY A 1128 -4.95 22.84 28.53
C GLY A 1128 -6.17 22.57 27.64
N GLU A 1129 -6.33 23.28 26.52
CA GLU A 1129 -7.37 23.00 25.51
C GLU A 1129 -6.83 22.12 24.36
N ALA A 1130 -7.74 21.35 23.76
CA ALA A 1130 -7.55 20.63 22.52
C ALA A 1130 -8.75 20.85 21.60
N ASP A 1131 -8.50 20.92 20.29
CA ASP A 1131 -9.52 21.01 19.27
C ASP A 1131 -9.71 19.63 18.62
N ILE A 1132 -10.93 19.09 18.72
CA ILE A 1132 -11.43 17.95 17.96
C ILE A 1132 -12.02 18.51 16.66
N ILE A 1133 -11.27 18.39 15.56
CA ILE A 1133 -11.63 18.94 14.25
C ILE A 1133 -12.24 17.83 13.41
N VAL A 1134 -13.56 17.82 13.21
CA VAL A 1134 -14.23 16.93 12.25
C VAL A 1134 -13.95 17.45 10.84
N GLY A 1135 -12.83 17.03 10.25
CA GLY A 1135 -12.35 17.51 8.96
C GLY A 1135 -13.12 16.94 7.76
N LYS A 1136 -13.71 15.75 7.91
CA LYS A 1136 -14.58 15.10 6.91
C LYS A 1136 -15.75 14.45 7.62
N HIS A 1137 -16.96 14.63 7.10
CA HIS A 1137 -18.14 13.89 7.53
C HIS A 1137 -19.03 13.65 6.30
N ARG A 1138 -19.20 12.39 5.89
CA ARG A 1138 -19.83 12.01 4.61
C ARG A 1138 -21.35 12.28 4.59
N ASN A 1139 -22.01 12.18 5.74
CA ASN A 1139 -23.47 12.24 5.88
C ASN A 1139 -23.94 13.36 6.84
N GLY A 1140 -23.08 14.31 7.19
CA GLY A 1140 -23.40 15.34 8.19
C GLY A 1140 -22.42 16.52 8.21
N PRO A 1141 -22.61 17.47 9.13
CA PRO A 1141 -21.79 18.68 9.21
C PRO A 1141 -20.36 18.39 9.71
N THR A 1142 -19.43 19.24 9.30
CA THR A 1142 -18.07 19.36 9.83
C THR A 1142 -18.00 20.55 10.81
N ALA A 1143 -17.27 20.39 11.92
CA ALA A 1143 -17.04 21.45 12.90
C ALA A 1143 -15.73 21.24 13.66
N THR A 1144 -15.31 22.27 14.39
CA THR A 1144 -14.24 22.17 15.40
C THR A 1144 -14.85 22.29 16.78
N ILE A 1145 -14.61 21.31 17.64
CA ILE A 1145 -15.12 21.25 19.01
C ILE A 1145 -13.92 21.38 19.96
N THR A 1146 -13.98 22.33 20.88
CA THR A 1146 -12.92 22.54 21.87
C THR A 1146 -13.23 21.78 23.15
N VAL A 1147 -12.28 20.97 23.60
CA VAL A 1147 -12.33 20.16 24.84
C VAL A 1147 -11.14 20.50 25.73
N ALA A 1148 -11.23 20.27 27.03
CA ALA A 1148 -10.07 20.35 27.91
C ALA A 1148 -9.34 18.99 27.92
N HIS A 1149 -8.00 19.01 27.82
CA HIS A 1149 -7.19 17.80 27.98
C HIS A 1149 -6.63 17.70 29.41
N GLN A 1150 -6.74 16.51 29.98
CA GLN A 1150 -6.26 16.16 31.32
C GLN A 1150 -5.37 14.94 31.21
N LEU A 1151 -4.29 15.05 30.44
CA LEU A 1151 -3.43 13.92 30.07
C LEU A 1151 -2.74 13.24 31.27
N HIS A 1152 -2.58 13.94 32.40
CA HIS A 1152 -2.13 13.37 33.67
C HIS A 1152 -3.16 12.41 34.31
N LEU A 1153 -4.42 12.49 33.88
CA LEU A 1153 -5.51 11.54 34.15
C LEU A 1153 -5.85 10.68 32.92
N SER A 1154 -5.01 10.68 31.87
CA SER A 1154 -5.23 9.95 30.60
C SER A 1154 -6.58 10.20 29.91
N ARG A 1155 -7.11 11.44 29.97
CA ARG A 1155 -8.45 11.74 29.43
C ARG A 1155 -8.59 13.13 28.84
N PHE A 1156 -9.60 13.30 27.99
CA PHE A 1156 -10.18 14.58 27.59
C PHE A 1156 -11.55 14.76 28.27
N VAL A 1157 -12.03 16.00 28.40
CA VAL A 1157 -13.36 16.33 28.97
C VAL A 1157 -13.97 17.53 28.27
N ASP A 1158 -15.31 17.59 28.20
CA ASP A 1158 -16.03 18.77 27.72
C ASP A 1158 -15.64 20.05 28.49
N MET A 1159 -15.64 21.18 27.79
CA MET A 1159 -15.47 22.49 28.40
C MET A 1159 -16.66 22.81 29.32
N ALA A 1160 -16.40 23.42 30.47
CA ALA A 1160 -17.47 23.84 31.37
C ALA A 1160 -18.30 24.97 30.72
N ARG A 1161 -19.54 24.66 30.32
CA ARG A 1161 -20.51 25.69 29.90
C ARG A 1161 -20.80 26.60 31.11
N GLY A 1162 -20.63 27.92 30.91
CA GLY A 1162 -20.94 28.96 31.91
C GLY A 1162 -22.44 29.26 32.01
#